data_AF-A0A418YJP2-F1
#
_entry.id   AF-A0A418YJP2-F1
#
_cell.length_a   1.000
_cell.length_b   1.000
_cell.length_c   1.000
_cell.angle_alpha   90.00
_cell.angle_beta   90.00
_cell.angle_gamma   90.00
#
_symmetry.space_group_name_H-M   'P 1'
#
loop_
_entity.id
_entity.type
_entity.pdbx_description
1 polymer ?
#
loop_
_entity_poly.entity_id
_entity_poly.type
_entity_poly.pdbx_seq_one_letter_code
_entity_poly.pdbx_strand_id
1 'polypeptide(L)'
;MKLSRLIPSWCLFICLGWFSLGLQAQDIINMDLNRELGAAYQLHRKAPLQCIEIVDEFLSENKTQLQQSRNAFNNKDSFSLSSDNTQAIIHAFQIKSICYSKLKNLDQAQVNIEIAIELAQVNKQLFELAHSQLLFGQLLFDQAQKPIEALRQVQQASLQAESLSGDETANLQLAIHLALADFYTQKDKFQQANQELEAAKSIANKLGQAPLIAWVNFYWGRYYIRISQPQLALSHYVDAKSMAENTQDQELIARATHEISDIYRIQGKLDKALHYANLSASAYQELEDERELAHALIYMAILHRKNQEYSLSMVYFGNAEDLLTNLKDVPGIALCYFEMGKTFLKMHSVDEARDALNTARFQFKKLDDTKRLADTLLLLGRLNIEQGEAGIARIQLEKVLAISESLALLEQRERAYELLAAAYELTGHYRKAIENFKQFHALQTKIKQLEFTLEQNKFNEQYQLIERTQQITVLEQDNQKLSDKLQIFLTVTVVIAALLFVLFYRYTSNWLKLKHLKNSNRQLNQQLNQHPSTLLPLFTDQVQQSLTHTNQRPAEIFCLLTVPFLNEIYQQFGVLKAQRIEKEFGMFLQTRQKTGETFYQVKDNQLLFICPREPEHNPAKIADKLAQKVDEFASKHDLNTRIAMGMIGFPFLPKAPGAIDHKRGVDLAYLALLGAQQLQVQHEQTWLELYAIDCPQAAFFNGDIWQLGQQAIAKGLVKVNCNGDKTLLSWPLLQASHHH
;
A
#
# COMPACT_ATOMS: atom_id res chain seq x y z
N MET A 1 23.94 36.69 -7.15
CA MET A 1 24.26 35.25 -7.23
C MET A 1 23.28 34.65 -8.23
N LYS A 2 23.68 34.45 -9.50
CA LYS A 2 24.11 33.16 -10.08
C LYS A 2 23.09 32.05 -9.73
N LEU A 3 22.28 31.48 -10.61
CA LEU A 3 22.43 31.20 -12.03
C LEU A 3 21.21 31.61 -12.89
N SER A 4 21.58 32.06 -14.08
CA SER A 4 20.79 32.44 -15.23
C SER A 4 20.59 31.26 -16.20
N ARG A 5 19.47 31.31 -16.95
CA ARG A 5 19.34 30.97 -18.39
C ARG A 5 19.62 29.51 -18.80
N LEU A 6 18.56 28.85 -19.30
CA LEU A 6 18.44 28.48 -20.72
C LEU A 6 17.05 27.85 -20.94
N ILE A 7 16.09 28.69 -21.33
CA ILE A 7 14.89 28.27 -22.04
C ILE A 7 15.25 28.39 -23.52
N PRO A 8 15.26 27.30 -24.31
CA PRO A 8 15.02 27.39 -25.73
C PRO A 8 13.55 27.11 -25.99
N SER A 9 12.88 28.14 -26.45
CA SER A 9 11.59 28.12 -27.13
C SER A 9 11.67 27.31 -28.43
N TRP A 10 11.72 25.98 -28.34
CA TRP A 10 11.64 25.06 -29.49
C TRP A 10 10.87 23.80 -29.07
N CYS A 11 9.55 23.88 -29.03
CA CYS A 11 8.62 22.74 -29.06
C CYS A 11 7.28 23.17 -29.69
N LEU A 12 7.36 23.93 -30.79
CA LEU A 12 6.32 24.02 -31.81
C LEU A 12 6.83 23.18 -32.98
N PHE A 13 6.01 22.23 -33.43
CA PHE A 13 6.30 21.16 -34.41
C PHE A 13 6.99 19.90 -33.83
N ILE A 14 6.18 18.98 -33.30
CA ILE A 14 5.80 17.70 -33.94
C ILE A 14 4.46 17.30 -33.29
N CYS A 15 3.37 17.85 -33.83
CA CYS A 15 2.01 17.35 -33.67
C CYS A 15 1.50 17.14 -35.10
N LEU A 16 2.03 16.10 -35.74
CA LEU A 16 1.60 15.65 -37.05
C LEU A 16 1.33 14.14 -36.92
N GLY A 17 0.06 13.77 -37.02
CA GLY A 17 -0.37 12.42 -37.35
C GLY A 17 -0.69 11.49 -36.18
N TRP A 18 -1.45 11.94 -35.18
CA TRP A 18 -2.24 11.02 -34.35
C TRP A 18 -3.72 11.34 -34.62
N PHE A 19 -4.23 10.82 -35.75
CA PHE A 19 -5.67 10.70 -35.92
C PHE A 19 -6.14 9.63 -34.93
N SER A 20 -6.89 10.07 -33.92
CA SER A 20 -7.50 9.23 -32.89
C SER A 20 -8.47 8.24 -33.52
N LEU A 21 -8.13 6.95 -33.47
CA LEU A 21 -9.04 5.86 -33.82
C LEU A 21 -10.17 5.79 -32.78
N GLY A 22 -11.42 5.97 -33.23
CA GLY A 22 -12.60 5.66 -32.42
C GLY A 22 -12.80 4.15 -32.35
N LEU A 23 -12.62 3.59 -31.15
CA LEU A 23 -12.57 2.16 -30.89
C LEU A 23 -13.96 1.47 -30.92
N GLN A 24 -14.19 0.51 -31.80
CA GLN A 24 -15.18 -0.56 -31.68
C GLN A 24 -14.74 -1.62 -30.65
N ALA A 25 -15.68 -2.51 -30.28
CA ALA A 25 -15.35 -3.81 -29.67
C ALA A 25 -14.40 -4.69 -30.53
N GLN A 26 -14.33 -4.46 -31.85
CA GLN A 26 -13.34 -5.05 -32.77
C GLN A 26 -12.03 -4.24 -32.81
N ASP A 27 -12.06 -2.92 -32.58
CA ASP A 27 -10.85 -2.10 -32.47
C ASP A 27 -10.17 -2.24 -31.11
N ILE A 28 -10.84 -2.84 -30.10
CA ILE A 28 -10.22 -3.28 -28.84
C ILE A 28 -8.93 -4.05 -29.16
N ILE A 29 -8.95 -4.81 -30.26
CA ILE A 29 -7.83 -5.57 -30.77
C ILE A 29 -6.96 -4.61 -31.60
N ASN A 30 -5.84 -4.20 -31.03
CA ASN A 30 -4.79 -3.51 -31.78
C ASN A 30 -4.17 -4.53 -32.76
N MET A 31 -4.59 -4.47 -34.02
CA MET A 31 -3.94 -5.22 -35.10
C MET A 31 -2.62 -4.51 -35.47
N ASP A 32 -1.53 -5.25 -35.53
CA ASP A 32 -0.29 -4.74 -36.13
C ASP A 32 -0.47 -4.68 -37.66
N LEU A 33 -0.99 -3.56 -38.14
CA LEU A 33 -1.26 -3.31 -39.55
C LEU A 33 -0.11 -2.55 -40.19
N ASN A 34 0.31 -3.01 -41.38
CA ASN A 34 1.19 -2.21 -42.21
C ASN A 34 0.49 -0.90 -42.63
N ARG A 35 1.27 0.09 -43.09
CA ARG A 35 0.76 1.44 -43.38
C ARG A 35 -0.41 1.45 -44.38
N GLU A 36 -0.38 0.57 -45.37
CA GLU A 36 -1.40 0.48 -46.42
C GLU A 36 -2.71 -0.10 -45.90
N LEU A 37 -2.65 -1.26 -45.22
CA LEU A 37 -3.83 -1.88 -44.59
C LEU A 37 -4.37 -1.01 -43.45
N GLY A 38 -3.51 -0.28 -42.73
CA GLY A 38 -3.93 0.70 -41.74
C GLY A 38 -4.76 1.83 -42.37
N ALA A 39 -4.36 2.33 -43.54
CA ALA A 39 -5.13 3.34 -44.28
C ALA A 39 -6.44 2.76 -44.83
N ALA A 40 -6.42 1.54 -45.37
CA ALA A 40 -7.63 0.84 -45.81
C ALA A 40 -8.60 0.61 -44.65
N TYR A 41 -8.08 0.26 -43.47
CA TYR A 41 -8.87 0.06 -42.26
C TYR A 41 -9.57 1.35 -41.84
N GLN A 42 -8.96 2.53 -41.94
CA GLN A 42 -9.66 3.79 -41.63
C GLN A 42 -10.90 4.03 -42.52
N LEU A 43 -10.93 3.45 -43.72
CA LEU A 43 -12.04 3.61 -44.68
C LEU A 43 -13.16 2.59 -44.49
N HIS A 44 -13.00 1.57 -43.63
CA HIS A 44 -13.97 0.48 -43.51
C HIS A 44 -15.40 0.93 -43.15
N ARG A 45 -15.53 2.09 -42.49
CA ARG A 45 -16.83 2.69 -42.12
C ARG A 45 -17.33 3.66 -43.18
N LYS A 46 -16.48 4.64 -43.52
CA LYS A 46 -16.82 5.76 -44.41
C LYS A 46 -17.02 5.32 -45.86
N ALA A 47 -16.16 4.44 -46.34
CA ALA A 47 -16.12 4.00 -47.72
C ALA A 47 -15.70 2.53 -47.82
N PRO A 48 -16.56 1.58 -47.38
CA PRO A 48 -16.24 0.15 -47.37
C PRO A 48 -15.90 -0.41 -48.75
N LEU A 49 -16.45 0.14 -49.84
CA LEU A 49 -16.07 -0.24 -51.20
C LEU A 49 -14.63 0.19 -51.55
N GLN A 50 -14.25 1.42 -51.18
CA GLN A 50 -12.89 1.92 -51.38
C GLN A 50 -11.88 1.15 -50.50
N CYS A 51 -12.28 0.79 -49.27
CA CYS A 51 -11.53 -0.15 -48.43
C CYS A 51 -11.22 -1.44 -49.19
N ILE A 52 -12.24 -2.05 -49.81
CA ILE A 52 -12.09 -3.32 -50.55
C ILE A 52 -11.15 -3.14 -51.75
N GLU A 53 -11.25 -2.04 -52.49
CA GLU A 53 -10.38 -1.76 -53.64
C GLU A 53 -8.90 -1.71 -53.24
N ILE A 54 -8.57 -0.98 -52.16
CA ILE A 54 -7.19 -0.88 -51.65
C ILE A 54 -6.70 -2.26 -51.18
N VAL A 55 -7.55 -3.00 -50.47
CA VAL A 55 -7.20 -4.35 -50.01
C VAL A 55 -7.00 -5.32 -51.19
N ASP A 56 -7.79 -5.20 -52.26
CA ASP A 56 -7.65 -6.01 -53.46
C ASP A 56 -6.35 -5.70 -54.23
N GLU A 57 -5.95 -4.43 -54.29
CA GLU A 57 -4.65 -4.02 -54.84
C GLU A 57 -3.51 -4.68 -54.04
N PHE A 58 -3.51 -4.56 -52.71
CA PHE A 58 -2.55 -5.20 -51.82
C PHE A 58 -2.47 -6.73 -52.01
N LEU A 59 -3.63 -7.40 -52.10
CA LEU A 59 -3.69 -8.86 -52.31
C LEU A 59 -3.17 -9.25 -53.71
N SER A 60 -3.35 -8.39 -54.71
CA SER A 60 -2.88 -8.63 -56.08
C SER A 60 -1.36 -8.55 -56.19
N GLU A 61 -0.73 -7.63 -55.46
CA GLU A 61 0.73 -7.50 -55.40
C GLU A 61 1.37 -8.71 -54.71
N ASN A 62 0.66 -9.33 -53.76
CA ASN A 62 1.13 -10.48 -52.98
C ASN A 62 0.65 -11.85 -53.51
N LYS A 63 0.15 -11.90 -54.76
CA LYS A 63 -0.48 -13.10 -55.36
C LYS A 63 0.42 -14.33 -55.43
N THR A 64 1.73 -14.15 -55.63
CA THR A 64 2.71 -15.25 -55.69
C THR A 64 2.89 -15.93 -54.32
N GLN A 65 2.91 -15.16 -53.24
CA GLN A 65 2.99 -15.68 -51.87
C GLN A 65 1.69 -16.37 -51.45
N LEU A 66 0.55 -15.85 -51.91
CA LEU A 66 -0.77 -16.44 -51.70
C LEU A 66 -0.90 -17.84 -52.36
N GLN A 67 -0.31 -18.01 -53.56
CA GLN A 67 -0.21 -19.32 -54.22
C GLN A 67 0.75 -20.26 -53.48
N GLN A 68 1.86 -19.76 -52.94
CA GLN A 68 2.81 -20.56 -52.17
C GLN A 68 2.21 -21.06 -50.85
N SER A 69 1.48 -20.22 -50.12
CA SER A 69 0.81 -20.62 -48.87
C SER A 69 -0.28 -21.68 -49.11
N ARG A 70 -1.07 -21.54 -50.19
CA ARG A 70 -2.05 -22.56 -50.60
C ARG A 70 -1.41 -23.89 -51.02
N ASN A 71 -0.27 -23.84 -51.70
CA ASN A 71 0.45 -25.06 -52.09
C ASN A 71 1.06 -25.79 -50.88
N ALA A 72 1.55 -25.07 -49.87
CA ALA A 72 2.04 -25.65 -48.62
C ALA A 72 0.94 -26.41 -47.86
N PHE A 73 -0.30 -25.91 -47.87
CA PHE A 73 -1.46 -26.62 -47.31
C PHE A 73 -1.75 -27.95 -48.01
N ASN A 74 -1.77 -27.93 -49.35
CA ASN A 74 -2.04 -29.13 -50.15
C ASN A 74 -0.93 -30.20 -50.02
N ASN A 75 0.32 -29.79 -49.81
CA ASN A 75 1.46 -30.70 -49.76
C ASN A 75 1.88 -31.11 -48.33
N LYS A 76 1.30 -30.53 -47.26
CA LYS A 76 1.73 -30.73 -45.86
C LYS A 76 3.23 -30.47 -45.63
N ASP A 77 3.87 -29.68 -46.49
CA ASP A 77 5.29 -29.37 -46.40
C ASP A 77 5.54 -28.18 -45.48
N SER A 78 6.58 -28.28 -44.65
CA SER A 78 7.03 -27.23 -43.73
C SER A 78 7.85 -26.17 -44.46
N PHE A 79 7.21 -25.32 -45.27
CA PHE A 79 7.87 -24.16 -45.87
C PHE A 79 7.35 -22.87 -45.22
N SER A 80 8.21 -22.20 -44.45
CA SER A 80 7.89 -20.95 -43.76
C SER A 80 8.20 -19.75 -44.65
N LEU A 81 7.15 -19.07 -45.15
CA LEU A 81 7.24 -17.67 -45.56
C LEU A 81 7.68 -16.80 -44.37
N SER A 82 8.16 -15.58 -44.60
CA SER A 82 8.34 -14.62 -43.50
C SER A 82 7.00 -14.43 -42.78
N SER A 83 7.02 -14.56 -41.45
CA SER A 83 5.82 -14.47 -40.58
C SER A 83 5.00 -13.23 -40.88
N ASP A 84 5.69 -12.10 -41.08
CA ASP A 84 5.10 -10.77 -41.11
C ASP A 84 4.30 -10.54 -42.40
N ASN A 85 4.76 -11.07 -43.54
CA ASN A 85 4.00 -10.98 -44.81
C ASN A 85 2.75 -11.84 -44.77
N THR A 86 2.81 -13.00 -44.12
CA THR A 86 1.66 -13.90 -44.02
C THR A 86 0.59 -13.34 -43.08
N GLN A 87 1.03 -12.70 -42.00
CA GLN A 87 0.15 -11.97 -41.08
C GLN A 87 -0.59 -10.83 -41.79
N ALA A 88 0.11 -10.02 -42.60
CA ALA A 88 -0.51 -8.94 -43.36
C ALA A 88 -1.56 -9.45 -44.36
N ILE A 89 -1.33 -10.60 -45.00
CA ILE A 89 -2.32 -11.22 -45.90
C ILE A 89 -3.57 -11.67 -45.12
N ILE A 90 -3.41 -12.23 -43.92
CA ILE A 90 -4.54 -12.61 -43.08
C ILE A 90 -5.34 -11.37 -42.65
N HIS A 91 -4.65 -10.32 -42.18
CA HIS A 91 -5.28 -9.04 -41.85
C HIS A 91 -6.03 -8.44 -43.05
N ALA A 92 -5.48 -8.51 -44.27
CA ALA A 92 -6.17 -8.07 -45.48
C ALA A 92 -7.50 -8.80 -45.68
N PHE A 93 -7.54 -10.13 -45.55
CA PHE A 93 -8.80 -10.89 -45.64
C PHE A 93 -9.78 -10.60 -44.49
N GLN A 94 -9.29 -10.36 -43.27
CA GLN A 94 -10.12 -9.93 -42.14
C GLN A 94 -10.77 -8.56 -42.42
N ILE A 95 -10.00 -7.57 -42.84
CA ILE A 95 -10.49 -6.23 -43.20
C ILE A 95 -11.51 -6.31 -44.33
N LYS A 96 -11.23 -7.11 -45.36
CA LYS A 96 -12.16 -7.33 -46.47
C LYS A 96 -13.46 -7.97 -46.00
N SER A 97 -13.40 -8.93 -45.07
CA SER A 97 -14.58 -9.52 -44.45
C SER A 97 -15.40 -8.48 -43.67
N ILE A 98 -14.74 -7.62 -42.89
CA ILE A 98 -15.39 -6.51 -42.16
C ILE A 98 -16.08 -5.56 -43.14
N CYS A 99 -15.39 -5.13 -44.21
CA CYS A 99 -15.96 -4.22 -45.21
C CYS A 99 -17.17 -4.85 -45.94
N TYR A 100 -17.13 -6.15 -46.28
CA TYR A 100 -18.31 -6.84 -46.82
C TYR A 100 -19.45 -7.02 -45.82
N SER A 101 -19.14 -7.27 -44.54
CA SER A 101 -20.14 -7.33 -43.47
C SER A 101 -20.87 -6.00 -43.32
N LYS A 102 -20.11 -4.88 -43.36
CA LYS A 102 -20.64 -3.51 -43.36
C LYS A 102 -21.48 -3.20 -44.59
N LEU A 103 -21.26 -3.86 -45.72
CA LEU A 103 -22.11 -3.80 -46.92
C LEU A 103 -23.29 -4.78 -46.89
N LYS A 104 -23.46 -5.58 -45.83
CA LYS A 104 -24.41 -6.71 -45.74
C LYS A 104 -24.27 -7.75 -46.86
N ASN A 105 -23.11 -7.81 -47.51
CA ASN A 105 -22.76 -8.91 -48.41
C ASN A 105 -22.16 -10.06 -47.60
N LEU A 106 -23.05 -10.75 -46.89
CA LEU A 106 -22.71 -11.75 -45.90
C LEU A 106 -21.99 -12.97 -46.49
N ASP A 107 -22.30 -13.34 -47.73
CA ASP A 107 -21.64 -14.44 -48.45
C ASP A 107 -20.16 -14.12 -48.71
N GLN A 108 -19.88 -12.93 -49.23
CA GLN A 108 -18.50 -12.51 -49.45
C GLN A 108 -17.76 -12.30 -48.13
N ALA A 109 -18.42 -11.74 -47.13
CA ALA A 109 -17.82 -11.61 -45.80
C ALA A 109 -17.39 -12.99 -45.25
N GLN A 110 -18.25 -13.99 -45.39
CA GLN A 110 -17.99 -15.36 -44.93
C GLN A 110 -16.84 -16.01 -45.69
N VAL A 111 -16.84 -15.93 -47.03
CA VAL A 111 -15.75 -16.49 -47.84
C VAL A 111 -14.40 -15.90 -47.45
N ASN A 112 -14.32 -14.58 -47.25
CA ASN A 112 -13.06 -13.92 -46.91
C ASN A 112 -12.58 -14.29 -45.50
N ILE A 113 -13.48 -14.45 -44.52
CA ILE A 113 -13.06 -14.84 -43.16
C ILE A 113 -12.67 -16.32 -43.08
N GLU A 114 -13.32 -17.20 -43.85
CA GLU A 114 -12.91 -18.61 -43.96
C GLU A 114 -11.51 -18.74 -44.55
N ILE A 115 -11.16 -17.93 -45.55
CA ILE A 115 -9.79 -17.87 -46.10
C ILE A 115 -8.80 -17.38 -45.03
N ALA A 116 -9.15 -16.35 -44.25
CA ALA A 116 -8.30 -15.87 -43.16
C ALA A 116 -8.03 -16.95 -42.10
N ILE A 117 -9.06 -17.70 -41.71
CA ILE A 117 -8.95 -18.84 -40.77
C ILE A 117 -8.04 -19.93 -41.34
N GLU A 118 -8.25 -20.32 -42.60
CA GLU A 118 -7.43 -21.35 -43.26
C GLU A 118 -5.95 -20.94 -43.29
N LEU A 119 -5.66 -19.72 -43.73
CA LEU A 119 -4.30 -19.21 -43.79
C LEU A 119 -3.65 -19.14 -42.40
N ALA A 120 -4.38 -18.68 -41.37
CA ALA A 120 -3.85 -18.63 -40.01
C ALA A 120 -3.55 -20.04 -39.45
N GLN A 121 -4.40 -21.04 -39.75
CA GLN A 121 -4.18 -22.43 -39.36
C GLN A 121 -2.92 -23.02 -40.00
N VAL A 122 -2.76 -22.83 -41.31
CA VAL A 122 -1.63 -23.39 -42.09
C VAL A 122 -0.31 -22.84 -41.58
N ASN A 123 -0.27 -21.54 -41.29
CA ASN A 123 0.94 -20.85 -40.86
C ASN A 123 1.13 -20.88 -39.34
N LYS A 124 0.28 -21.60 -38.59
CA LYS A 124 0.33 -21.76 -37.12
C LYS A 124 0.33 -20.42 -36.36
N GLN A 125 -0.40 -19.45 -36.90
CA GLN A 125 -0.56 -18.10 -36.36
C GLN A 125 -1.76 -18.06 -35.43
N LEU A 126 -1.53 -18.39 -34.14
CA LEU A 126 -2.59 -18.60 -33.16
C LEU A 126 -3.39 -17.34 -32.83
N PHE A 127 -2.74 -16.16 -32.79
CA PHE A 127 -3.42 -14.90 -32.51
C PHE A 127 -4.38 -14.53 -33.64
N GLU A 128 -3.90 -14.57 -34.88
CA GLU A 128 -4.67 -14.27 -36.08
C GLU A 128 -5.79 -15.28 -36.29
N LEU A 129 -5.56 -16.55 -35.92
CA LEU A 129 -6.58 -17.59 -35.96
C LEU A 129 -7.71 -17.29 -34.97
N ALA A 130 -7.38 -16.98 -33.72
CA ALA A 130 -8.35 -16.65 -32.68
C ALA A 130 -9.13 -15.37 -33.05
N HIS A 131 -8.44 -14.36 -33.57
CA HIS A 131 -9.08 -13.14 -34.06
C HIS A 131 -10.02 -13.43 -35.24
N SER A 132 -9.58 -14.21 -36.23
CA SER A 132 -10.43 -14.57 -37.38
C SER A 132 -11.67 -15.36 -36.97
N GLN A 133 -11.54 -16.27 -35.99
CA GLN A 133 -12.66 -17.03 -35.44
C GLN A 133 -13.64 -16.17 -34.64
N LEU A 134 -13.15 -15.17 -33.89
CA LEU A 134 -13.98 -14.18 -33.23
C LEU A 134 -14.81 -13.39 -34.25
N LEU A 135 -14.16 -12.85 -35.28
CA LEU A 135 -14.82 -12.11 -36.36
C LEU A 135 -15.85 -13.00 -37.08
N PHE A 136 -15.52 -14.26 -37.34
CA PHE A 136 -16.44 -15.20 -37.96
C PHE A 136 -17.66 -15.49 -37.06
N GLY A 137 -17.43 -15.68 -35.76
CA GLY A 137 -18.50 -15.84 -34.79
C GLY A 137 -19.46 -14.66 -34.77
N GLN A 138 -18.93 -13.42 -34.76
CA GLN A 138 -19.73 -12.19 -34.82
C GLN A 138 -20.51 -12.08 -36.14
N LEU A 139 -19.88 -12.37 -37.27
CA LEU A 139 -20.52 -12.38 -38.58
C LEU A 139 -21.71 -13.36 -38.63
N LEU A 140 -21.51 -14.60 -38.17
CA LEU A 140 -22.56 -15.63 -38.14
C LEU A 140 -23.70 -15.28 -37.20
N PHE A 141 -23.41 -14.52 -36.15
CA PHE A 141 -24.43 -14.03 -35.23
C PHE A 141 -25.32 -12.98 -35.87
N ASP A 142 -24.71 -12.04 -36.59
CA ASP A 142 -25.41 -11.01 -37.36
C ASP A 142 -26.32 -11.61 -38.45
N GLN A 143 -25.96 -12.76 -39.00
CA GLN A 143 -26.78 -13.50 -39.96
C GLN A 143 -28.06 -14.10 -39.34
N ALA A 144 -28.21 -14.15 -38.01
CA ALA A 144 -29.36 -14.67 -37.25
C ALA A 144 -29.81 -16.12 -37.57
N GLN A 145 -29.17 -16.81 -38.52
CA GLN A 145 -29.56 -18.15 -38.99
C GLN A 145 -28.79 -19.29 -38.31
N LYS A 146 -27.58 -19.04 -37.77
CA LYS A 146 -26.71 -20.09 -37.20
C LYS A 146 -26.12 -19.74 -35.83
N PRO A 147 -26.95 -19.45 -34.81
CA PRO A 147 -26.46 -19.00 -33.49
C PRO A 147 -25.59 -20.02 -32.76
N ILE A 148 -25.78 -21.32 -32.99
CA ILE A 148 -24.97 -22.38 -32.38
C ILE A 148 -23.57 -22.40 -33.02
N GLU A 149 -23.49 -22.24 -34.34
CA GLU A 149 -22.22 -22.20 -35.05
C GLU A 149 -21.43 -20.94 -34.69
N ALA A 150 -22.12 -19.80 -34.60
CA ALA A 150 -21.55 -18.54 -34.15
C ALA A 150 -20.90 -18.68 -32.75
N LEU A 151 -21.65 -19.24 -31.77
CA LEU A 151 -21.12 -19.48 -30.43
C LEU A 151 -19.93 -20.45 -30.45
N ARG A 152 -19.98 -21.51 -31.27
CA ARG A 152 -18.88 -22.47 -31.42
C ARG A 152 -17.60 -21.79 -31.91
N GLN A 153 -17.69 -20.87 -32.89
CA GLN A 153 -16.52 -20.14 -33.39
C GLN A 153 -15.88 -19.28 -32.30
N VAL A 154 -16.68 -18.54 -31.54
CA VAL A 154 -16.16 -17.70 -30.44
C VAL A 154 -15.56 -18.55 -29.31
N GLN A 155 -16.15 -19.71 -28.99
CA GLN A 155 -15.57 -20.65 -28.03
C GLN A 155 -14.23 -21.22 -28.51
N GLN A 156 -14.09 -21.51 -29.81
CA GLN A 156 -12.81 -21.93 -30.38
C GLN A 156 -11.76 -20.82 -30.29
N ALA A 157 -12.15 -19.57 -30.57
CA ALA A 157 -11.28 -18.41 -30.39
C ALA A 157 -10.78 -18.28 -28.95
N SER A 158 -11.67 -18.50 -27.97
CA SER A 158 -11.32 -18.50 -26.54
C SER A 158 -10.25 -19.55 -26.22
N LEU A 159 -10.43 -20.79 -26.68
CA LEU A 159 -9.49 -21.88 -26.43
C LEU A 159 -8.09 -21.61 -27.02
N GLN A 160 -8.03 -20.95 -28.18
CA GLN A 160 -6.77 -20.57 -28.79
C GLN A 160 -6.09 -19.43 -28.03
N ALA A 161 -6.89 -18.44 -27.59
CA ALA A 161 -6.39 -17.30 -26.84
C ALA A 161 -5.86 -17.65 -25.43
N GLU A 162 -6.30 -18.76 -24.82
CA GLU A 162 -5.78 -19.25 -23.52
C GLU A 162 -4.29 -19.60 -23.56
N SER A 163 -3.78 -20.02 -24.72
CA SER A 163 -2.39 -20.44 -24.90
C SER A 163 -1.42 -19.27 -25.16
N LEU A 164 -1.96 -18.06 -25.35
CA LEU A 164 -1.21 -16.86 -25.72
C LEU A 164 -0.91 -16.01 -24.48
N SER A 165 0.15 -15.18 -24.55
CA SER A 165 0.56 -14.26 -23.48
C SER A 165 1.00 -12.91 -24.02
N GLY A 166 0.61 -11.81 -23.36
CA GLY A 166 0.99 -10.43 -23.72
C GLY A 166 -0.19 -9.47 -23.66
N ASP A 167 0.07 -8.16 -23.76
CA ASP A 167 -0.96 -7.12 -23.67
C ASP A 167 -1.93 -7.15 -24.85
N GLU A 168 -1.45 -7.35 -26.08
CA GLU A 168 -2.29 -7.51 -27.27
C GLU A 168 -3.19 -8.76 -27.17
N THR A 169 -2.67 -9.83 -26.57
CA THR A 169 -3.45 -11.03 -26.26
C THR A 169 -4.55 -10.73 -25.24
N ALA A 170 -4.26 -9.92 -24.22
CA ALA A 170 -5.25 -9.54 -23.21
C ALA A 170 -6.41 -8.74 -23.81
N ASN A 171 -6.14 -7.86 -24.79
CA ASN A 171 -7.17 -7.17 -25.56
C ASN A 171 -8.05 -8.15 -26.35
N LEU A 172 -7.45 -9.12 -27.04
CA LEU A 172 -8.18 -10.17 -27.76
C LEU A 172 -9.03 -11.03 -26.81
N GLN A 173 -8.47 -11.47 -25.69
CA GLN A 173 -9.19 -12.23 -24.66
C GLN A 173 -10.39 -11.43 -24.13
N LEU A 174 -10.21 -10.14 -23.83
CA LEU A 174 -11.28 -9.26 -23.42
C LEU A 174 -12.38 -9.17 -24.49
N ALA A 175 -12.02 -8.98 -25.76
CA ALA A 175 -12.99 -8.93 -26.86
C ALA A 175 -13.77 -10.25 -27.02
N ILE A 176 -13.11 -11.40 -26.84
CA ILE A 176 -13.74 -12.73 -26.84
C ILE A 176 -14.73 -12.85 -25.67
N HIS A 177 -14.32 -12.49 -24.45
CA HIS A 177 -15.21 -12.52 -23.29
C HIS A 177 -16.43 -11.60 -23.47
N LEU A 178 -16.24 -10.39 -24.01
CA LEU A 178 -17.36 -9.49 -24.32
C LEU A 178 -18.30 -10.05 -25.38
N ALA A 179 -17.76 -10.69 -26.43
CA ALA A 179 -18.58 -11.38 -27.42
C ALA A 179 -19.38 -12.51 -26.76
N LEU A 180 -18.74 -13.44 -26.04
CA LEU A 180 -19.41 -14.54 -25.33
C LEU A 180 -20.47 -14.04 -24.35
N ALA A 181 -20.16 -12.99 -23.59
CA ALA A 181 -21.11 -12.32 -22.70
C ALA A 181 -22.35 -11.88 -23.47
N ASP A 182 -22.18 -11.24 -24.63
CA ASP A 182 -23.30 -10.81 -25.47
C ASP A 182 -24.10 -11.99 -26.02
N PHE A 183 -23.44 -13.04 -26.51
CA PHE A 183 -24.11 -14.27 -26.95
C PHE A 183 -24.97 -14.88 -25.85
N TYR A 184 -24.41 -15.06 -24.67
CA TYR A 184 -25.14 -15.64 -23.53
C TYR A 184 -26.26 -14.71 -23.05
N THR A 185 -26.04 -13.40 -23.06
CA THR A 185 -27.05 -12.38 -22.73
C THR A 185 -28.24 -12.43 -23.67
N GLN A 186 -28.01 -12.58 -24.98
CA GLN A 186 -29.07 -12.68 -25.99
C GLN A 186 -29.77 -14.05 -26.01
N LYS A 187 -29.13 -15.10 -25.48
CA LYS A 187 -29.70 -16.44 -25.30
C LYS A 187 -30.28 -16.67 -23.90
N ASP A 188 -30.41 -15.60 -23.11
CA ASP A 188 -30.97 -15.61 -21.75
C ASP A 188 -30.25 -16.58 -20.80
N LYS A 189 -28.96 -16.86 -21.07
CA LYS A 189 -28.06 -17.66 -20.23
C LYS A 189 -27.28 -16.75 -19.29
N PHE A 190 -28.01 -16.10 -18.38
CA PHE A 190 -27.50 -14.99 -17.57
C PHE A 190 -26.29 -15.35 -16.69
N GLN A 191 -26.28 -16.51 -16.04
CA GLN A 191 -25.15 -16.94 -15.22
C GLN A 191 -23.84 -16.99 -16.02
N GLN A 192 -23.88 -17.54 -17.24
CA GLN A 192 -22.71 -17.61 -18.11
C GLN A 192 -22.31 -16.22 -18.60
N ALA A 193 -23.29 -15.39 -19.00
CA ALA A 193 -23.02 -14.01 -19.39
C ALA A 193 -22.31 -13.20 -18.29
N ASN A 194 -22.77 -13.34 -17.05
CA ASN A 194 -22.19 -12.69 -15.88
C ASN A 194 -20.73 -13.14 -15.65
N GLN A 195 -20.45 -14.45 -15.75
CA GLN A 195 -19.09 -14.98 -15.63
C GLN A 195 -18.13 -14.38 -16.68
N GLU A 196 -18.56 -14.31 -17.93
CA GLU A 196 -17.78 -13.72 -19.02
C GLU A 196 -17.56 -12.21 -18.82
N LEU A 197 -18.58 -11.49 -18.33
CA LEU A 197 -18.45 -10.05 -18.03
C LEU A 197 -17.50 -9.75 -16.86
N GLU A 198 -17.51 -10.58 -15.82
CA GLU A 198 -16.54 -10.45 -14.71
C GLU A 198 -15.12 -10.78 -15.17
N ALA A 199 -14.94 -11.76 -16.06
CA ALA A 199 -13.65 -12.04 -16.68
C ALA A 199 -13.15 -10.85 -17.51
N ALA A 200 -14.00 -10.29 -18.37
CA ALA A 200 -13.69 -9.10 -19.16
C ALA A 200 -13.35 -7.89 -18.27
N LYS A 201 -14.10 -7.66 -17.19
CA LYS A 201 -13.84 -6.59 -16.21
C LYS A 201 -12.50 -6.78 -15.50
N SER A 202 -12.17 -8.01 -15.10
CA SER A 202 -10.88 -8.34 -14.49
C SER A 202 -9.71 -8.02 -15.42
N ILE A 203 -9.82 -8.37 -16.71
CA ILE A 203 -8.80 -8.06 -17.72
C ILE A 203 -8.70 -6.54 -17.95
N ALA A 204 -9.83 -5.85 -18.11
CA ALA A 204 -9.86 -4.41 -18.32
C ALA A 204 -9.20 -3.64 -17.16
N ASN A 205 -9.48 -4.05 -15.92
CA ASN A 205 -8.88 -3.44 -14.72
C ASN A 205 -7.38 -3.70 -14.62
N LYS A 206 -6.89 -4.87 -15.04
CA LYS A 206 -5.45 -5.18 -15.09
C LYS A 206 -4.72 -4.33 -16.13
N LEU A 207 -5.34 -4.13 -17.30
CA LEU A 207 -4.79 -3.30 -18.37
C LEU A 207 -4.85 -1.80 -18.04
N GLY A 208 -5.83 -1.37 -17.23
CA GLY A 208 -5.97 0.02 -16.78
C GLY A 208 -6.32 1.02 -17.89
N GLN A 209 -6.72 0.54 -19.07
CA GLN A 209 -7.04 1.38 -20.22
C GLN A 209 -8.50 1.84 -20.15
N ALA A 210 -8.72 3.15 -20.05
CA ALA A 210 -10.05 3.75 -19.96
C ALA A 210 -11.01 3.33 -21.11
N PRO A 211 -10.59 3.24 -22.39
CA PRO A 211 -11.49 2.79 -23.46
C PRO A 211 -12.03 1.37 -23.24
N LEU A 212 -11.20 0.44 -22.74
CA LEU A 212 -11.61 -0.95 -22.51
C LEU A 212 -12.65 -1.03 -21.39
N ILE A 213 -12.44 -0.27 -20.31
CA ILE A 213 -13.38 -0.20 -19.19
C ILE A 213 -14.72 0.40 -19.66
N ALA A 214 -14.70 1.37 -20.57
CA ALA A 214 -15.91 1.94 -21.15
C ALA A 214 -16.73 0.90 -21.93
N TRP A 215 -16.07 0.10 -22.78
CA TRP A 215 -16.71 -1.01 -23.49
C TRP A 215 -17.27 -2.08 -22.55
N VAL A 216 -16.52 -2.46 -21.51
CA VAL A 216 -17.03 -3.38 -20.48
C VAL A 216 -18.30 -2.85 -19.83
N ASN A 217 -18.35 -1.56 -19.48
CA ASN A 217 -19.57 -0.94 -18.92
C ASN A 217 -20.74 -0.98 -19.91
N PHE A 218 -20.51 -0.76 -21.19
CA PHE A 218 -21.57 -0.88 -22.21
C PHE A 218 -22.18 -2.28 -22.24
N TYR A 219 -21.36 -3.34 -22.23
CA TYR A 219 -21.89 -4.71 -22.20
C TYR A 219 -22.55 -5.09 -20.87
N TRP A 220 -22.10 -4.56 -19.74
CA TRP A 220 -22.83 -4.64 -18.47
C TRP A 220 -24.21 -3.97 -18.58
N GLY A 221 -24.29 -2.81 -19.23
CA GLY A 221 -25.56 -2.15 -19.54
C GLY A 221 -26.53 -3.09 -20.27
N ARG A 222 -26.06 -3.73 -21.35
CA ARG A 222 -26.85 -4.71 -22.12
C ARG A 222 -27.32 -5.88 -21.27
N TYR A 223 -26.45 -6.42 -20.42
CA TYR A 223 -26.79 -7.48 -19.48
C TYR A 223 -27.91 -7.06 -18.52
N TYR A 224 -27.79 -5.88 -17.90
CA TYR A 224 -28.79 -5.36 -16.96
C TYR A 224 -30.15 -5.10 -17.61
N ILE A 225 -30.19 -4.67 -18.87
CA ILE A 225 -31.45 -4.60 -19.64
C ILE A 225 -32.11 -5.97 -19.73
N ARG A 226 -31.35 -7.01 -20.06
CA ARG A 226 -31.90 -8.36 -20.23
C ARG A 226 -32.39 -8.97 -18.91
N ILE A 227 -31.70 -8.71 -17.80
CA ILE A 227 -32.21 -9.10 -16.48
C ILE A 227 -33.24 -8.12 -15.89
N SER A 228 -33.78 -7.20 -16.70
CA SER A 228 -34.88 -6.29 -16.33
C SER A 228 -34.54 -5.33 -15.18
N GLN A 229 -33.30 -4.82 -15.18
CA GLN A 229 -32.77 -3.81 -14.26
C GLN A 229 -32.41 -2.52 -15.01
N PRO A 230 -33.39 -1.77 -15.55
CA PRO A 230 -33.13 -0.65 -16.45
C PRO A 230 -32.41 0.54 -15.79
N GLN A 231 -32.52 0.71 -14.46
CA GLN A 231 -31.79 1.77 -13.74
C GLN A 231 -30.30 1.48 -13.65
N LEU A 232 -29.92 0.22 -13.36
CA LEU A 232 -28.53 -0.21 -13.37
C LEU A 232 -27.95 -0.17 -14.78
N ALA A 233 -28.73 -0.60 -15.77
CA ALA A 233 -28.32 -0.48 -17.17
C ALA A 233 -28.05 0.99 -17.56
N LEU A 234 -28.95 1.89 -17.16
CA LEU A 234 -28.81 3.32 -17.42
C LEU A 234 -27.53 3.88 -16.79
N SER A 235 -27.18 3.51 -15.54
CA SER A 235 -25.93 3.98 -14.94
C SER A 235 -24.72 3.49 -15.73
N HIS A 236 -24.67 2.20 -16.09
CA HIS A 236 -23.58 1.63 -16.86
C HIS A 236 -23.43 2.26 -18.26
N TYR A 237 -24.53 2.55 -18.96
CA TYR A 237 -24.46 3.24 -20.24
C TYR A 237 -24.04 4.71 -20.11
N VAL A 238 -24.44 5.39 -19.04
CA VAL A 238 -24.00 6.77 -18.75
C VAL A 238 -22.51 6.79 -18.43
N ASP A 239 -22.01 5.84 -17.64
CA ASP A 239 -20.59 5.69 -17.35
C ASP A 239 -19.79 5.39 -18.63
N ALA A 240 -20.26 4.43 -19.44
CA ALA A 240 -19.64 4.11 -20.73
C ALA A 240 -19.58 5.34 -21.66
N LYS A 241 -20.68 6.09 -21.78
CA LYS A 241 -20.73 7.35 -22.54
C LYS A 241 -19.73 8.37 -22.00
N SER A 242 -19.71 8.62 -20.69
CA SER A 242 -18.84 9.64 -20.10
C SER A 242 -17.36 9.29 -20.28
N MET A 243 -17.00 8.02 -20.15
CA MET A 243 -15.64 7.55 -20.41
C MET A 243 -15.29 7.68 -21.90
N ALA A 244 -16.22 7.34 -22.79
CA ALA A 244 -16.05 7.48 -24.24
C ALA A 244 -15.87 8.95 -24.68
N GLU A 245 -16.57 9.90 -24.05
CA GLU A 245 -16.38 11.35 -24.29
C GLU A 245 -14.96 11.81 -23.94
N ASN A 246 -14.38 11.28 -22.85
CA ASN A 246 -13.01 11.60 -22.45
C ASN A 246 -11.97 11.01 -23.42
N THR A 247 -12.29 9.90 -24.08
CA THR A 247 -11.40 9.22 -25.04
C THR A 247 -11.73 9.55 -26.51
N GLN A 248 -12.72 10.41 -26.75
CA GLN A 248 -13.24 10.76 -28.07
C GLN A 248 -13.69 9.54 -28.91
N ASP A 249 -14.23 8.51 -28.24
CA ASP A 249 -14.76 7.31 -28.89
C ASP A 249 -16.21 7.54 -29.33
N GLN A 250 -16.37 8.11 -30.52
CA GLN A 250 -17.68 8.45 -31.08
C GLN A 250 -18.58 7.23 -31.32
N GLU A 251 -17.99 6.06 -31.58
CA GLU A 251 -18.76 4.83 -31.81
C GLU A 251 -19.45 4.40 -30.52
N LEU A 252 -18.69 4.36 -29.43
CA LEU A 252 -19.23 4.00 -28.13
C LEU A 252 -20.24 5.05 -27.63
N ILE A 253 -20.00 6.34 -27.89
CA ILE A 253 -20.98 7.41 -27.62
C ILE A 253 -22.28 7.15 -28.39
N ALA A 254 -22.20 6.88 -29.69
CA ALA A 254 -23.37 6.64 -30.53
C ALA A 254 -24.20 5.45 -30.06
N ARG A 255 -23.53 4.33 -29.72
CA ARG A 255 -24.18 3.12 -29.21
C ARG A 255 -24.77 3.30 -27.82
N ALA A 256 -24.00 3.87 -26.88
CA ALA A 256 -24.47 4.07 -25.51
C ALA A 256 -25.68 5.03 -25.48
N THR A 257 -25.64 6.11 -26.26
CA THR A 257 -26.77 7.06 -26.34
C THR A 257 -28.00 6.46 -27.02
N HIS A 258 -27.83 5.58 -28.02
CA HIS A 258 -28.94 4.79 -28.58
C HIS A 258 -29.63 3.93 -27.50
N GLU A 259 -28.85 3.17 -26.73
CA GLU A 259 -29.38 2.31 -25.66
C GLU A 259 -30.06 3.13 -24.54
N ILE A 260 -29.47 4.27 -24.15
CA ILE A 260 -30.08 5.20 -23.18
C ILE A 260 -31.42 5.73 -23.72
N SER A 261 -31.48 6.07 -25.01
CA SER A 261 -32.72 6.49 -25.67
C SER A 261 -33.78 5.40 -25.60
N ASP A 262 -33.42 4.14 -25.87
CA ASP A 262 -34.35 3.01 -25.83
C ASP A 262 -34.93 2.78 -24.43
N ILE A 263 -34.09 2.90 -23.38
CA ILE A 263 -34.55 2.85 -21.99
C ILE A 263 -35.60 3.93 -21.72
N TYR A 264 -35.34 5.18 -22.12
CA TYR A 264 -36.29 6.27 -21.91
C TYR A 264 -37.56 6.10 -22.76
N ARG A 265 -37.45 5.54 -23.96
CA ARG A 265 -38.59 5.19 -24.81
C ARG A 265 -39.49 4.15 -24.14
N ILE A 266 -38.92 3.11 -23.53
CA ILE A 266 -39.67 2.09 -22.80
C ILE A 266 -40.34 2.69 -21.55
N GLN A 267 -39.69 3.63 -20.87
CA GLN A 267 -40.27 4.38 -19.74
C GLN A 267 -41.34 5.41 -20.15
N GLY A 268 -41.60 5.60 -21.44
CA GLY A 268 -42.55 6.60 -21.94
C GLY A 268 -42.05 8.05 -21.88
N LYS A 269 -40.78 8.29 -21.54
CA LYS A 269 -40.17 9.63 -21.50
C LYS A 269 -39.63 10.00 -22.89
N LEU A 270 -40.55 10.25 -23.82
CA LEU A 270 -40.23 10.44 -25.24
C LEU A 270 -39.29 11.63 -25.50
N ASP A 271 -39.43 12.75 -24.78
CA ASP A 271 -38.53 13.91 -24.95
C ASP A 271 -37.07 13.55 -24.66
N LYS A 272 -36.83 12.78 -23.59
CA LYS A 272 -35.48 12.29 -23.26
C LYS A 272 -35.00 11.28 -24.30
N ALA A 273 -35.89 10.38 -24.73
CA ALA A 273 -35.54 9.42 -25.77
C ALA A 273 -35.10 10.13 -27.06
N LEU A 274 -35.84 11.14 -27.52
CA LEU A 274 -35.49 11.95 -28.69
C LEU A 274 -34.16 12.70 -28.50
N HIS A 275 -33.93 13.28 -27.32
CA HIS A 275 -32.66 13.94 -27.02
C HIS A 275 -31.46 12.99 -27.19
N TYR A 276 -31.51 11.80 -26.57
CA TYR A 276 -30.41 10.83 -26.69
C TYR A 276 -30.32 10.18 -28.07
N ALA A 277 -31.43 10.00 -28.78
CA ALA A 277 -31.42 9.54 -30.17
C ALA A 277 -30.72 10.55 -31.10
N ASN A 278 -30.94 11.85 -30.87
CA ASN A 278 -30.27 12.91 -31.62
C ASN A 278 -28.76 12.95 -31.33
N LEU A 279 -28.33 12.72 -30.08
CA LEU A 279 -26.91 12.56 -29.74
C LEU A 279 -26.29 11.37 -30.47
N SER A 280 -27.01 10.24 -30.55
CA SER A 280 -26.57 9.06 -31.30
C SER A 280 -26.39 9.37 -32.79
N ALA A 281 -27.37 10.01 -33.41
CA ALA A 281 -27.29 10.44 -34.81
C ALA A 281 -26.13 11.43 -35.04
N SER A 282 -25.93 12.38 -34.14
CA SER A 282 -24.83 13.36 -34.23
C SER A 282 -23.47 12.69 -34.16
N ALA A 283 -23.29 11.70 -33.27
CA ALA A 283 -22.04 10.93 -33.17
C ALA A 283 -21.78 10.10 -34.44
N TYR A 284 -22.81 9.47 -35.03
CA TYR A 284 -22.65 8.78 -36.32
C TYR A 284 -22.35 9.73 -37.48
N GLN A 285 -22.90 10.95 -37.45
CA GLN A 285 -22.56 11.99 -38.41
C GLN A 285 -21.11 12.43 -38.28
N GLU A 286 -20.58 12.60 -37.07
CA GLU A 286 -19.16 12.92 -36.81
C GLU A 286 -18.23 11.78 -37.24
N LEU A 287 -18.67 10.53 -37.15
CA LEU A 287 -17.95 9.36 -37.68
C LEU A 287 -17.96 9.27 -39.20
N GLU A 288 -18.82 10.05 -39.87
CA GLU A 288 -19.14 9.91 -41.30
C GLU A 288 -19.60 8.49 -41.66
N ASP A 289 -20.28 7.81 -40.72
CA ASP A 289 -20.95 6.53 -40.98
C ASP A 289 -22.37 6.80 -41.45
N GLU A 290 -22.51 7.13 -42.74
CA GLU A 290 -23.80 7.49 -43.36
C GLU A 290 -24.87 6.38 -43.19
N ARG A 291 -24.43 5.13 -43.13
CA ARG A 291 -25.32 3.97 -42.96
C ARG A 291 -25.92 3.97 -41.56
N GLU A 292 -25.08 4.01 -40.52
CA GLU A 292 -25.57 4.02 -39.13
C GLU A 292 -26.31 5.32 -38.81
N LEU A 293 -25.92 6.45 -39.42
CA LEU A 293 -26.69 7.68 -39.38
C LEU A 293 -28.11 7.48 -39.92
N ALA A 294 -28.28 6.84 -41.09
CA ALA A 294 -29.60 6.57 -41.64
C ALA A 294 -30.44 5.66 -40.72
N HIS A 295 -29.83 4.66 -40.07
CA HIS A 295 -30.50 3.84 -39.07
C HIS A 295 -30.91 4.64 -37.83
N ALA A 296 -30.07 5.57 -37.35
CA ALA A 296 -30.41 6.47 -36.26
C ALA A 296 -31.59 7.40 -36.64
N LEU A 297 -31.64 7.88 -37.88
CA LEU A 297 -32.77 8.68 -38.40
C LEU A 297 -34.07 7.85 -38.49
N ILE A 298 -34.01 6.59 -38.95
CA ILE A 298 -35.14 5.64 -38.89
C ILE A 298 -35.63 5.50 -37.44
N TYR A 299 -34.72 5.34 -36.49
CA TYR A 299 -35.07 5.22 -35.08
C TYR A 299 -35.73 6.50 -34.53
N MET A 300 -35.22 7.68 -34.88
CA MET A 300 -35.87 8.96 -34.56
C MET A 300 -37.26 9.07 -35.17
N ALA A 301 -37.46 8.65 -36.42
CA ALA A 301 -38.77 8.59 -37.05
C ALA A 301 -39.75 7.72 -36.25
N ILE A 302 -39.32 6.53 -35.80
CA ILE A 302 -40.11 5.64 -34.93
C ILE A 302 -40.49 6.34 -33.62
N LEU A 303 -39.58 7.11 -33.01
CA LEU A 303 -39.86 7.89 -31.80
C LEU A 303 -40.89 8.99 -32.06
N HIS A 304 -40.76 9.75 -33.14
CA HIS A 304 -41.74 10.77 -33.53
C HIS A 304 -43.12 10.16 -33.84
N ARG A 305 -43.17 9.00 -34.51
CA ARG A 305 -44.42 8.24 -34.68
C ARG A 305 -45.03 7.85 -33.35
N LYS A 306 -44.22 7.41 -32.37
CA LYS A 306 -44.71 7.13 -31.00
C LYS A 306 -45.21 8.38 -30.29
N ASN A 307 -44.63 9.54 -30.58
CA ASN A 307 -45.11 10.84 -30.11
C ASN A 307 -46.30 11.39 -30.91
N GLN A 308 -46.83 10.62 -31.88
CA GLN A 308 -47.92 11.01 -32.80
C GLN A 308 -47.57 12.18 -33.74
N GLU A 309 -46.29 12.50 -33.89
CA GLU A 309 -45.76 13.50 -34.80
C GLU A 309 -45.48 12.88 -36.18
N TYR A 310 -46.55 12.42 -36.84
CA TYR A 310 -46.43 11.62 -38.06
C TYR A 310 -45.75 12.35 -39.21
N SER A 311 -46.03 13.65 -39.40
CA SER A 311 -45.39 14.45 -40.45
C SER A 311 -43.87 14.52 -40.26
N LEU A 312 -43.42 14.73 -39.03
CA LEU A 312 -41.99 14.78 -38.71
C LEU A 312 -41.34 13.40 -38.84
N SER A 313 -42.04 12.35 -38.43
CA SER A 313 -41.62 10.97 -38.69
C SER A 313 -41.37 10.70 -40.17
N MET A 314 -42.25 11.18 -41.06
CA MET A 314 -42.08 10.99 -42.51
C MET A 314 -40.89 11.78 -43.07
N VAL A 315 -40.59 12.97 -42.54
CA VAL A 315 -39.38 13.73 -42.92
C VAL A 315 -38.11 12.95 -42.57
N TYR A 316 -38.04 12.38 -41.36
CA TYR A 316 -36.90 11.56 -40.96
C TYR A 316 -36.76 10.28 -41.79
N PHE A 317 -37.86 9.63 -42.17
CA PHE A 317 -37.80 8.49 -43.09
C PHE A 317 -37.28 8.90 -44.48
N GLY A 318 -37.71 10.04 -45.02
CA GLY A 318 -37.21 10.55 -46.30
C GLY A 318 -35.71 10.83 -46.26
N ASN A 319 -35.23 11.51 -45.21
CA ASN A 319 -33.79 11.75 -45.03
C ASN A 319 -32.98 10.45 -44.93
N ALA A 320 -33.50 9.44 -44.22
CA ALA A 320 -32.85 8.15 -44.13
C ALA A 320 -32.87 7.40 -45.48
N GLU A 321 -33.98 7.45 -46.21
CA GLU A 321 -34.11 6.85 -47.54
C GLU A 321 -33.11 7.44 -48.54
N ASP A 322 -32.92 8.77 -48.54
CA ASP A 322 -31.96 9.45 -49.41
C ASP A 322 -30.54 8.95 -49.16
N LEU A 323 -30.10 8.89 -47.89
CA LEU A 323 -28.79 8.35 -47.51
C LEU A 323 -28.64 6.89 -47.96
N LEU A 324 -29.62 6.05 -47.64
CA LEU A 324 -29.58 4.63 -47.97
C LEU A 324 -29.60 4.38 -49.49
N THR A 325 -30.27 5.23 -50.26
CA THR A 325 -30.30 5.16 -51.72
C THR A 325 -28.94 5.52 -52.31
N ASN A 326 -28.28 6.56 -51.80
CA ASN A 326 -26.92 6.92 -52.20
C ASN A 326 -25.91 5.78 -51.92
N LEU A 327 -26.08 5.12 -50.77
CA LEU A 327 -25.29 3.95 -50.37
C LEU A 327 -25.66 2.66 -51.10
N LYS A 328 -26.77 2.65 -51.86
CA LYS A 328 -27.38 1.45 -52.47
C LYS A 328 -27.66 0.34 -51.43
N ASP A 329 -27.97 0.71 -50.19
CA ASP A 329 -28.25 -0.21 -49.09
C ASP A 329 -29.69 -0.74 -49.17
N VAL A 330 -29.90 -1.75 -50.03
CA VAL A 330 -31.22 -2.37 -50.26
C VAL A 330 -31.86 -2.88 -48.95
N PRO A 331 -31.14 -3.55 -48.02
CA PRO A 331 -31.67 -3.93 -46.71
C PRO A 331 -32.19 -2.74 -45.88
N GLY A 332 -31.44 -1.64 -45.85
CA GLY A 332 -31.85 -0.42 -45.14
C GLY A 332 -33.09 0.21 -45.76
N ILE A 333 -33.14 0.31 -47.09
CA ILE A 333 -34.31 0.83 -47.82
C ILE A 333 -35.55 0.00 -47.50
N ALA A 334 -35.44 -1.34 -47.54
CA ALA A 334 -36.53 -2.24 -47.22
C ALA A 334 -37.09 -2.03 -45.80
N LEU A 335 -36.19 -1.80 -44.83
CA LEU A 335 -36.57 -1.47 -43.45
C LEU A 335 -37.28 -0.12 -43.35
N CYS A 336 -36.80 0.90 -44.08
CA CYS A 336 -37.41 2.21 -44.12
C CYS A 336 -38.88 2.13 -44.60
N TYR A 337 -39.12 1.48 -45.74
CA TYR A 337 -40.47 1.26 -46.27
C TYR A 337 -41.38 0.46 -45.33
N PHE A 338 -40.84 -0.54 -44.62
CA PHE A 338 -41.59 -1.29 -43.63
C PHE A 338 -42.07 -0.40 -42.47
N GLU A 339 -41.20 0.46 -41.94
CA GLU A 339 -41.57 1.39 -40.86
C GLU A 339 -42.45 2.55 -41.34
N MET A 340 -42.27 3.04 -42.57
CA MET A 340 -43.19 3.98 -43.22
C MET A 340 -44.58 3.36 -43.35
N GLY A 341 -44.69 2.11 -43.80
CA GLY A 341 -45.96 1.38 -43.87
C GLY A 341 -46.68 1.31 -42.52
N LYS A 342 -45.95 1.00 -41.44
CA LYS A 342 -46.49 1.04 -40.06
C LYS A 342 -46.93 2.45 -39.64
N THR A 343 -46.28 3.48 -40.15
CA THR A 343 -46.61 4.89 -39.89
C THR A 343 -47.88 5.29 -40.60
N PHE A 344 -48.01 4.97 -41.88
CA PHE A 344 -49.23 5.20 -42.65
C PHE A 344 -50.44 4.46 -42.07
N LEU A 345 -50.28 3.23 -41.56
CA LEU A 345 -51.34 2.54 -40.83
C LEU A 345 -51.81 3.31 -39.59
N LYS A 346 -50.91 4.02 -38.89
CA LYS A 346 -51.27 4.89 -37.75
C LYS A 346 -51.91 6.21 -38.17
N MET A 347 -51.61 6.67 -39.39
CA MET A 347 -52.26 7.84 -40.00
C MET A 347 -53.62 7.52 -40.63
N HIS A 348 -54.02 6.23 -40.67
CA HIS A 348 -55.19 5.74 -41.42
C HIS A 348 -55.10 5.96 -42.94
N SER A 349 -53.89 6.14 -43.47
CA SER A 349 -53.56 6.24 -44.89
C SER A 349 -53.37 4.83 -45.47
N VAL A 350 -54.48 4.18 -45.82
CA VAL A 350 -54.52 2.75 -46.15
C VAL A 350 -53.80 2.41 -47.45
N ASP A 351 -53.95 3.25 -48.49
CA ASP A 351 -53.34 2.99 -49.79
C ASP A 351 -51.83 3.17 -49.74
N GLU A 352 -51.36 4.25 -49.11
CA GLU A 352 -49.94 4.51 -48.91
C GLU A 352 -49.28 3.45 -48.00
N ALA A 353 -50.00 2.98 -46.97
CA ALA A 353 -49.55 1.87 -46.15
C ALA A 353 -49.37 0.60 -46.97
N ARG A 354 -50.34 0.27 -47.83
CA ARG A 354 -50.30 -0.92 -48.68
C ARG A 354 -49.14 -0.86 -49.66
N ASP A 355 -48.90 0.28 -50.30
CA ASP A 355 -47.83 0.46 -51.25
C ASP A 355 -46.46 0.34 -50.58
N ALA A 356 -46.25 1.04 -49.46
CA ALA A 356 -45.01 0.95 -48.70
C ALA A 356 -44.71 -0.48 -48.20
N LEU A 357 -45.73 -1.17 -47.67
CA LEU A 357 -45.59 -2.56 -47.22
C LEU A 357 -45.37 -3.54 -48.38
N ASN A 358 -45.95 -3.30 -49.56
CA ASN A 358 -45.70 -4.13 -50.74
C ASN A 358 -44.27 -3.97 -51.27
N THR A 359 -43.73 -2.75 -51.26
CA THR A 359 -42.33 -2.47 -51.57
C THR A 359 -41.41 -3.20 -50.59
N ALA A 360 -41.64 -3.04 -49.28
CA ALA A 360 -40.89 -3.75 -48.25
C ALA A 360 -40.95 -5.29 -48.43
N ARG A 361 -42.15 -5.84 -48.67
CA ARG A 361 -42.36 -7.27 -48.95
C ARG A 361 -41.54 -7.75 -50.13
N PHE A 362 -41.54 -7.00 -51.24
CA PHE A 362 -40.78 -7.35 -52.43
C PHE A 362 -39.27 -7.38 -52.16
N GLN A 363 -38.76 -6.36 -51.45
CA GLN A 363 -37.35 -6.28 -51.11
C GLN A 363 -36.93 -7.37 -50.12
N PHE A 364 -37.67 -7.60 -49.03
CA PHE A 364 -37.35 -8.67 -48.07
C PHE A 364 -37.39 -10.06 -48.70
N LYS A 365 -38.28 -10.28 -49.67
CA LYS A 365 -38.28 -11.53 -50.45
C LYS A 365 -37.02 -11.67 -51.31
N LYS A 366 -36.53 -10.59 -51.92
CA LYS A 366 -35.30 -10.60 -52.73
C LYS A 366 -34.05 -10.77 -51.88
N LEU A 367 -34.07 -10.28 -50.65
CA LEU A 367 -32.99 -10.36 -49.67
C LEU A 367 -32.99 -11.67 -48.88
N ASP A 368 -33.95 -12.56 -49.12
CA ASP A 368 -34.19 -13.77 -48.31
C ASP A 368 -34.33 -13.48 -46.79
N ASP A 369 -34.74 -12.25 -46.42
CA ASP A 369 -35.08 -11.87 -45.04
C ASP A 369 -36.49 -12.37 -44.70
N THR A 370 -36.56 -13.68 -44.48
CA THR A 370 -37.78 -14.44 -44.23
C THR A 370 -38.50 -13.98 -42.97
N LYS A 371 -37.77 -13.52 -41.94
CA LYS A 371 -38.37 -13.01 -40.70
C LYS A 371 -39.12 -11.69 -40.95
N ARG A 372 -38.46 -10.69 -41.54
CA ARG A 372 -39.12 -9.40 -41.84
C ARG A 372 -40.19 -9.54 -42.92
N LEU A 373 -40.02 -10.49 -43.84
CA LEU A 373 -41.05 -10.87 -44.78
C LEU A 373 -42.31 -11.36 -44.05
N ALA A 374 -42.17 -12.25 -43.06
CA ALA A 374 -43.31 -12.74 -42.27
C ALA A 374 -44.02 -11.60 -41.51
N ASP A 375 -43.27 -10.71 -40.87
CA ASP A 375 -43.84 -9.54 -40.19
C ASP A 375 -44.59 -8.60 -41.16
N THR A 376 -44.04 -8.38 -42.35
CA THR A 376 -44.68 -7.57 -43.40
C THR A 376 -45.97 -8.22 -43.90
N LEU A 377 -45.97 -9.54 -44.10
CA LEU A 377 -47.15 -10.30 -44.51
C LEU A 377 -48.24 -10.32 -43.42
N LEU A 378 -47.88 -10.31 -42.13
CA LEU A 378 -48.85 -10.16 -41.04
C LEU A 378 -49.56 -8.81 -41.08
N LEU A 379 -48.82 -7.73 -41.34
CA LEU A 379 -49.40 -6.38 -41.46
C LEU A 379 -50.32 -6.27 -42.69
N LEU A 380 -49.86 -6.76 -43.84
CA LEU A 380 -50.68 -6.81 -45.06
C LEU A 380 -51.91 -7.72 -44.89
N GLY A 381 -51.76 -8.86 -44.20
CA GLY A 381 -52.87 -9.76 -43.91
C GLY A 381 -53.93 -9.11 -43.05
N ARG A 382 -53.52 -8.37 -42.01
CA ARG A 382 -54.43 -7.57 -41.16
C ARG A 382 -55.14 -6.49 -41.98
N LEU A 383 -54.39 -5.73 -42.78
CA LEU A 383 -54.94 -4.68 -43.64
C LEU A 383 -56.01 -5.23 -44.60
N ASN A 384 -55.72 -6.37 -45.24
CA ASN A 384 -56.66 -7.03 -46.15
C ASN A 384 -57.92 -7.54 -45.43
N ILE A 385 -57.81 -8.02 -44.18
CA ILE A 385 -58.97 -8.40 -43.35
C ILE A 385 -59.86 -7.18 -43.09
N GLU A 386 -59.25 -6.05 -42.70
CA GLU A 386 -59.98 -4.79 -42.42
C GLU A 386 -60.70 -4.25 -43.66
N GLN A 387 -60.18 -4.53 -44.86
CA GLN A 387 -60.77 -4.14 -46.14
C GLN A 387 -61.78 -5.16 -46.70
N GLY A 388 -62.04 -6.26 -45.99
CA GLY A 388 -62.94 -7.32 -46.45
C GLY A 388 -62.33 -8.26 -47.49
N GLU A 389 -61.04 -8.13 -47.80
CA GLU A 389 -60.27 -8.96 -48.74
C GLU A 389 -59.72 -10.24 -48.06
N ALA A 390 -60.56 -10.92 -47.29
CA ALA A 390 -60.16 -12.06 -46.45
C ALA A 390 -59.53 -13.23 -47.23
N GLY A 391 -59.86 -13.39 -48.51
CA GLY A 391 -59.25 -14.40 -49.39
C GLY A 391 -57.75 -14.16 -49.64
N ILE A 392 -57.37 -12.89 -49.87
CA ILE A 392 -55.96 -12.49 -50.08
C ILE A 392 -55.20 -12.60 -48.75
N ALA A 393 -55.81 -12.13 -47.67
CA ALA A 393 -55.25 -12.24 -46.32
C ALA A 393 -54.89 -13.70 -45.98
N ARG A 394 -55.81 -14.64 -46.23
CA ARG A 394 -55.57 -16.06 -45.96
C ARG A 394 -54.31 -16.59 -46.64
N ILE A 395 -54.15 -16.33 -47.94
CA ILE A 395 -52.99 -16.80 -48.71
C ILE A 395 -51.68 -16.23 -48.14
N GLN A 396 -51.70 -14.97 -47.71
CA GLN A 396 -50.53 -14.32 -47.11
C GLN A 396 -50.22 -14.91 -45.73
N LEU A 397 -51.22 -15.15 -44.90
CA LEU A 397 -51.07 -15.69 -43.55
C LEU A 397 -50.67 -17.17 -43.54
N GLU A 398 -51.13 -17.97 -44.50
CA GLU A 398 -50.66 -19.36 -44.68
C GLU A 398 -49.17 -19.42 -45.01
N LYS A 399 -48.66 -18.44 -45.77
CA LYS A 399 -47.20 -18.30 -45.99
C LYS A 399 -46.47 -17.93 -44.70
N VAL A 400 -47.05 -17.06 -43.88
CA VAL A 400 -46.49 -16.74 -42.55
C VAL A 400 -46.42 -17.98 -41.69
N LEU A 401 -47.44 -18.84 -41.69
CA LEU A 401 -47.41 -20.10 -40.95
C LEU A 401 -46.24 -20.98 -41.39
N ALA A 402 -46.05 -21.19 -42.70
CA ALA A 402 -44.94 -21.98 -43.22
C ALA A 402 -43.55 -21.41 -42.84
N ILE A 403 -43.37 -20.09 -42.95
CA ILE A 403 -42.12 -19.41 -42.57
C ILE A 403 -41.89 -19.50 -41.06
N SER A 404 -42.93 -19.22 -40.28
CA SER A 404 -42.83 -19.24 -38.83
C SER A 404 -42.56 -20.65 -38.31
N GLU A 405 -43.02 -21.68 -39.02
CA GLU A 405 -42.77 -23.10 -38.75
C GLU A 405 -41.29 -23.46 -38.89
N SER A 406 -40.70 -23.17 -40.04
CA SER A 406 -39.30 -23.48 -40.33
C SER A 406 -38.32 -22.72 -39.41
N LEU A 407 -38.65 -21.49 -39.03
CA LEU A 407 -37.78 -20.62 -38.22
C LEU A 407 -38.09 -20.63 -36.72
N ALA A 408 -39.04 -21.45 -36.27
CA ALA A 408 -39.50 -21.50 -34.88
C ALA A 408 -39.95 -20.14 -34.30
N LEU A 409 -40.54 -19.27 -35.14
CA LEU A 409 -41.03 -17.94 -34.76
C LEU A 409 -42.42 -18.03 -34.09
N LEU A 410 -42.44 -18.26 -32.78
CA LEU A 410 -43.68 -18.54 -32.04
C LEU A 410 -44.68 -17.37 -32.06
N GLU A 411 -44.22 -16.12 -31.89
CA GLU A 411 -45.09 -14.93 -31.88
C GLU A 411 -45.75 -14.67 -33.23
N GLN A 412 -44.97 -14.73 -34.32
CA GLN A 412 -45.51 -14.56 -35.68
C GLN A 412 -46.53 -15.66 -35.99
N ARG A 413 -46.27 -16.89 -35.52
CA ARG A 413 -47.19 -18.01 -35.69
C ARG A 413 -48.49 -17.82 -34.92
N GLU A 414 -48.39 -17.36 -33.67
CA GLU A 414 -49.54 -17.05 -32.81
C GLU A 414 -50.43 -15.98 -33.47
N ARG A 415 -49.85 -14.85 -33.89
CA ARG A 415 -50.57 -13.79 -34.63
C ARG A 415 -51.16 -14.27 -35.95
N ALA A 416 -50.46 -15.14 -36.69
CA ALA A 416 -50.99 -15.69 -37.93
C ALA A 416 -52.25 -16.53 -37.69
N TYR A 417 -52.28 -17.36 -36.64
CA TYR A 417 -53.47 -18.12 -36.28
C TYR A 417 -54.63 -17.24 -35.82
N GLU A 418 -54.36 -16.16 -35.08
CA GLU A 418 -55.36 -15.16 -34.70
C GLU A 418 -56.01 -14.54 -35.96
N LEU A 419 -55.18 -14.02 -36.87
CA LEU A 419 -55.66 -13.37 -38.10
C LEU A 419 -56.36 -14.35 -39.05
N LEU A 420 -55.89 -15.60 -39.13
CA LEU A 420 -56.56 -16.63 -39.92
C LEU A 420 -57.94 -16.98 -39.36
N ALA A 421 -58.09 -17.04 -38.03
CA ALA A 421 -59.38 -17.26 -37.40
C ALA A 421 -60.37 -16.15 -37.79
N ALA A 422 -59.95 -14.88 -37.70
CA ALA A 422 -60.74 -13.73 -38.12
C ALA A 422 -61.09 -13.76 -39.62
N ALA A 423 -60.13 -14.09 -40.49
CA ALA A 423 -60.38 -14.20 -41.93
C ALA A 423 -61.39 -15.32 -42.27
N TYR A 424 -61.33 -16.47 -41.58
CA TYR A 424 -62.28 -17.57 -41.77
C TYR A 424 -63.67 -17.25 -41.22
N GLU A 425 -63.75 -16.47 -40.14
CA GLU A 425 -65.01 -15.98 -39.58
C GLU A 425 -65.73 -15.04 -40.56
N LEU A 426 -65.01 -14.06 -41.12
CA LEU A 426 -65.55 -13.12 -42.12
C LEU A 426 -66.06 -13.82 -43.38
N THR A 427 -65.46 -14.95 -43.76
CA THR A 427 -65.86 -15.74 -44.93
C THR A 427 -66.88 -16.84 -44.62
N GLY A 428 -67.39 -16.92 -43.38
CA GLY A 428 -68.41 -17.88 -42.94
C GLY A 428 -67.90 -19.31 -42.71
N HIS A 429 -66.59 -19.55 -42.74
CA HIS A 429 -65.97 -20.87 -42.54
C HIS A 429 -65.71 -21.16 -41.04
N TYR A 430 -66.76 -21.14 -40.22
CA TYR A 430 -66.67 -21.19 -38.76
C TYR A 430 -65.86 -22.38 -38.20
N ARG A 431 -65.93 -23.56 -38.85
CA ARG A 431 -65.15 -24.74 -38.42
C ARG A 431 -63.64 -24.47 -38.47
N LYS A 432 -63.15 -23.91 -39.58
CA LYS A 432 -61.74 -23.55 -39.75
C LYS A 432 -61.35 -22.39 -38.85
N ALA A 433 -62.25 -21.43 -38.62
CA ALA A 433 -62.02 -20.34 -37.67
C ALA A 433 -61.75 -20.89 -36.26
N ILE A 434 -62.60 -21.80 -35.76
CA ILE A 434 -62.44 -22.44 -34.45
C ILE A 434 -61.15 -23.28 -34.37
N GLU A 435 -60.78 -24.00 -35.44
CA GLU A 435 -59.53 -24.77 -35.49
C GLU A 435 -58.30 -23.86 -35.34
N ASN A 436 -58.22 -22.77 -36.11
CA ASN A 436 -57.13 -21.79 -36.00
C ASN A 436 -57.13 -21.10 -34.63
N PHE A 437 -58.31 -20.77 -34.10
CA PHE A 437 -58.45 -20.17 -32.77
C PHE A 437 -57.96 -21.09 -31.63
N LYS A 438 -58.18 -22.42 -31.75
CA LYS A 438 -57.60 -23.40 -30.82
C LYS A 438 -56.07 -23.43 -30.89
N GLN A 439 -55.50 -23.37 -32.09
CA GLN A 439 -54.04 -23.33 -32.27
C GLN A 439 -53.43 -22.04 -31.70
N PHE A 440 -54.09 -20.91 -31.94
CA PHE A 440 -53.78 -19.63 -31.30
C PHE A 440 -53.72 -19.76 -29.77
N HIS A 441 -54.78 -20.27 -29.14
CA HIS A 441 -54.79 -20.44 -27.68
C HIS A 441 -53.75 -21.42 -27.15
N ALA A 442 -53.49 -22.52 -27.86
CA ALA A 442 -52.45 -23.47 -27.49
C ALA A 442 -51.05 -22.82 -27.53
N LEU A 443 -50.76 -22.06 -28.58
CA LEU A 443 -49.50 -21.31 -28.70
C LEU A 443 -49.40 -20.20 -27.66
N GLN A 444 -50.46 -19.44 -27.42
CA GLN A 444 -50.49 -18.41 -26.40
C GLN A 444 -50.19 -18.98 -25.01
N THR A 445 -50.72 -20.16 -24.68
CA THR A 445 -50.42 -20.86 -23.43
C THR A 445 -48.95 -21.25 -23.36
N LYS A 446 -48.39 -21.77 -24.45
CA LYS A 446 -46.96 -22.11 -24.55
C LYS A 446 -46.05 -20.91 -24.41
N ILE A 447 -46.37 -19.78 -25.06
CA ILE A 447 -45.63 -18.52 -24.96
C ILE A 447 -45.62 -18.04 -23.51
N LYS A 448 -46.78 -18.01 -22.83
CA LYS A 448 -46.89 -17.65 -21.41
C LYS A 448 -46.04 -18.55 -20.50
N GLN A 449 -45.98 -19.85 -20.75
CA GLN A 449 -45.14 -20.77 -19.99
C GLN A 449 -43.64 -20.48 -20.18
N LEU A 450 -43.22 -20.16 -21.41
CA LEU A 450 -41.85 -19.76 -21.70
C LEU A 450 -41.50 -18.41 -21.06
N GLU A 451 -42.40 -17.43 -21.15
CA GLU A 451 -42.26 -16.12 -20.49
C GLU A 451 -42.12 -16.29 -18.98
N PHE A 452 -42.97 -17.11 -18.35
CA PHE A 452 -42.87 -17.40 -16.91
C PHE A 452 -41.52 -18.02 -16.53
N THR A 453 -41.02 -18.97 -17.33
CA THR A 453 -39.71 -19.60 -17.09
C THR A 453 -38.58 -18.57 -17.21
N LEU A 454 -38.66 -17.70 -18.22
CA LEU A 454 -37.69 -16.62 -18.43
C LEU A 454 -37.73 -15.61 -17.28
N GLU A 455 -38.91 -15.21 -16.81
CA GLU A 455 -39.09 -14.35 -15.64
C GLU A 455 -38.49 -14.97 -14.38
N GLN A 456 -38.68 -16.28 -14.17
CA GLN A 456 -38.06 -16.99 -13.06
C GLN A 456 -36.52 -16.97 -13.14
N ASN A 457 -35.95 -17.19 -14.33
CA ASN A 457 -34.50 -17.11 -14.54
C ASN A 457 -33.96 -15.70 -14.25
N LYS A 458 -34.65 -14.65 -14.73
CA LYS A 458 -34.29 -13.26 -14.43
C LYS A 458 -34.36 -12.98 -12.93
N PHE A 459 -35.43 -13.43 -12.26
CA PHE A 459 -35.60 -13.26 -10.82
C PHE A 459 -34.48 -13.92 -10.02
N ASN A 460 -34.09 -15.15 -10.38
CA ASN A 460 -32.99 -15.87 -9.74
C ASN A 460 -31.67 -15.08 -9.82
N GLU A 461 -31.37 -14.48 -10.97
CA GLU A 461 -30.17 -13.65 -11.15
C GLU A 461 -30.24 -12.34 -10.37
N GLN A 462 -31.40 -11.69 -10.36
CA GLN A 462 -31.60 -10.50 -9.52
C GLN A 462 -31.40 -10.82 -8.03
N TYR A 463 -31.89 -11.97 -7.58
CA TYR A 463 -31.69 -12.43 -6.21
C TYR A 463 -30.21 -12.65 -5.90
N GLN A 464 -29.47 -13.34 -6.78
CA GLN A 464 -28.03 -13.54 -6.62
C GLN A 464 -27.26 -12.21 -6.60
N LEU A 465 -27.65 -11.25 -7.44
CA LEU A 465 -27.06 -9.91 -7.44
C LEU A 465 -27.24 -9.24 -6.07
N ILE A 466 -28.47 -9.24 -5.54
CA ILE A 466 -28.79 -8.65 -4.23
C ILE A 466 -27.97 -9.32 -3.12
N GLU A 467 -27.87 -10.65 -3.12
CA GLU A 467 -27.08 -11.39 -2.14
C GLU A 467 -25.60 -10.99 -2.17
N ARG A 468 -25.01 -10.91 -3.37
CA ARG A 468 -23.61 -10.49 -3.55
C ARG A 468 -23.40 -9.03 -3.14
N THR A 469 -24.28 -8.12 -3.54
CA THR A 469 -24.21 -6.72 -3.11
C THR A 469 -24.28 -6.62 -1.60
N GLN A 470 -25.15 -7.39 -0.94
CA GLN A 470 -25.23 -7.43 0.51
C GLN A 470 -23.93 -7.95 1.13
N GLN A 471 -23.35 -9.03 0.60
CA GLN A 471 -22.04 -9.54 1.07
C GLN A 471 -20.94 -8.50 0.94
N ILE A 472 -20.86 -7.77 -0.19
CA ILE A 472 -19.89 -6.69 -0.40
C ILE A 472 -20.09 -5.59 0.65
N THR A 473 -21.32 -5.14 0.89
CA THR A 473 -21.57 -4.09 1.89
C THR A 473 -21.18 -4.52 3.30
N VAL A 474 -21.37 -5.79 3.67
CA VAL A 474 -20.91 -6.33 4.96
C VAL A 474 -19.38 -6.35 5.04
N LEU A 475 -18.72 -6.80 3.96
CA LEU A 475 -17.25 -6.80 3.89
C LEU A 475 -16.66 -5.38 3.94
N GLU A 476 -17.30 -4.40 3.31
CA GLU A 476 -16.90 -2.99 3.39
C GLU A 476 -17.03 -2.45 4.80
N GLN A 477 -18.14 -2.74 5.50
CA GLN A 477 -18.32 -2.38 6.90
C GLN A 477 -17.25 -3.01 7.80
N ASP A 478 -16.89 -4.27 7.57
CA ASP A 478 -15.86 -4.95 8.36
C ASP A 478 -14.45 -4.43 8.07
N ASN A 479 -14.15 -4.12 6.80
CA ASN A 479 -12.90 -3.43 6.43
C ASN A 479 -12.81 -2.05 7.08
N GLN A 480 -13.91 -1.29 7.12
CA GLN A 480 -13.94 0.00 7.79
C GLN A 480 -13.71 -0.13 9.30
N LYS A 481 -14.38 -1.07 9.97
CA LYS A 481 -14.14 -1.37 11.40
C LYS A 481 -12.68 -1.77 11.66
N LEU A 482 -12.07 -2.54 10.76
CA LEU A 482 -10.67 -2.96 10.90
C LEU A 482 -9.72 -1.76 10.75
N SER A 483 -9.98 -0.90 9.77
CA SER A 483 -9.25 0.36 9.57
C SER A 483 -9.33 1.25 10.82
N ASP A 484 -10.53 1.42 11.39
CA ASP A 484 -10.73 2.21 12.62
C ASP A 484 -9.96 1.61 13.80
N LYS A 485 -9.98 0.28 13.97
CA LYS A 485 -9.19 -0.42 15.00
C LYS A 485 -7.69 -0.21 14.81
N LEU A 486 -7.18 -0.27 13.58
CA LEU A 486 -5.78 -0.02 13.27
C LEU A 486 -5.38 1.43 13.60
N GLN A 487 -6.23 2.41 13.27
CA GLN A 487 -6.00 3.81 13.63
C GLN A 487 -5.96 4.01 15.14
N ILE A 488 -6.88 3.39 15.89
CA ILE A 488 -6.87 3.44 17.36
C ILE A 488 -5.59 2.79 17.91
N PHE A 489 -5.17 1.64 17.40
CA PHE A 489 -3.94 0.99 17.84
C PHE A 489 -2.69 1.85 17.56
N LEU A 490 -2.61 2.46 16.37
CA LEU A 490 -1.49 3.31 15.97
C LEU A 490 -1.43 4.57 16.86
N THR A 491 -2.56 5.22 17.11
CA THR A 491 -2.63 6.39 18.00
C THR A 491 -2.21 6.04 19.43
N VAL A 492 -2.69 4.93 20.00
CA VAL A 492 -2.26 4.45 21.32
C VAL A 492 -0.76 4.16 21.36
N THR A 493 -0.21 3.53 20.33
CA THR A 493 1.23 3.22 20.25
C THR A 493 2.09 4.49 20.21
N VAL A 494 1.68 5.49 19.42
CA VAL A 494 2.37 6.80 19.36
C VAL A 494 2.33 7.50 20.71
N VAL A 495 1.19 7.47 21.41
CA VAL A 495 1.05 8.07 22.75
C VAL A 495 1.96 7.37 23.76
N ILE A 496 2.01 6.03 23.76
CA ILE A 496 2.90 5.26 24.65
C ILE A 496 4.37 5.57 24.34
N ALA A 497 4.76 5.61 23.06
CA ALA A 497 6.12 5.93 22.64
C ALA A 497 6.54 7.35 23.08
N ALA A 498 5.64 8.33 22.94
CA ALA A 498 5.87 9.70 23.41
C ALA A 498 6.06 9.74 24.93
N LEU A 499 5.26 8.98 25.69
CA LEU A 499 5.34 8.91 27.14
C LEU A 499 6.65 8.25 27.60
N LEU A 500 7.07 7.16 26.94
CA LEU A 500 8.36 6.51 27.18
C LEU A 500 9.54 7.43 26.85
N PHE A 501 9.45 8.21 25.76
CA PHE A 501 10.47 9.18 25.40
C PHE A 501 10.63 10.26 26.47
N VAL A 502 9.52 10.79 26.99
CA VAL A 502 9.55 11.77 28.10
C VAL A 502 10.17 11.16 29.36
N LEU A 503 9.78 9.94 29.73
CA LEU A 503 10.36 9.23 30.88
C LEU A 503 11.87 8.99 30.71
N PHE A 504 12.29 8.54 29.53
CA PHE A 504 13.69 8.31 29.20
C PHE A 504 14.50 9.62 29.26
N TYR A 505 13.96 10.71 28.73
CA TYR A 505 14.56 12.04 28.83
C TYR A 505 14.71 12.49 30.29
N ARG A 506 13.68 12.31 31.13
CA ARG A 506 13.79 12.64 32.57
C ARG A 506 14.81 11.77 33.29
N TYR A 507 14.83 10.48 33.00
CA TYR A 507 15.77 9.53 33.58
C TYR A 507 17.23 9.91 33.25
N THR A 508 17.53 10.15 31.97
CA THR A 508 18.88 10.53 31.53
C THR A 508 19.31 11.89 32.10
N SER A 509 18.41 12.87 32.13
CA SER A 509 18.65 14.17 32.76
C SER A 509 18.97 14.04 34.26
N ASN A 510 18.20 13.25 35.00
CA ASN A 510 18.44 13.02 36.43
C ASN A 510 19.72 12.21 36.69
N TRP A 511 20.02 11.22 35.86
CA TRP A 511 21.25 10.44 35.96
C TRP A 511 22.49 11.32 35.77
N LEU A 512 22.47 12.24 34.79
CA LEU A 512 23.55 13.21 34.59
C LEU A 512 23.73 14.14 35.80
N LYS A 513 22.61 14.65 36.36
CA LYS A 513 22.64 15.48 37.58
C LYS A 513 23.22 14.72 38.78
N LEU A 514 22.80 13.48 39.00
CA LEU A 514 23.30 12.63 40.08
C LEU A 514 24.81 12.35 39.93
N LYS A 515 25.28 12.08 38.71
CA LYS A 515 26.70 11.89 38.43
C LYS A 515 27.51 13.14 38.76
N HIS A 516 27.02 14.32 38.38
CA HIS A 516 27.68 15.58 38.69
C HIS A 516 27.74 15.84 40.20
N LEU A 517 26.62 15.69 40.91
CA LEU A 517 26.54 15.84 42.36
C LEU A 517 27.51 14.90 43.10
N LYS A 518 27.60 13.64 42.67
CA LYS A 518 28.50 12.66 43.28
C LYS A 518 29.98 13.04 43.12
N ASN A 519 30.35 13.57 41.96
CA ASN A 519 31.72 14.01 41.70
C ASN A 519 32.09 15.25 42.54
N SER A 520 31.21 16.25 42.60
CA SER A 520 31.43 17.43 43.44
C SER A 520 31.55 17.07 44.92
N ASN A 521 30.73 16.14 45.40
CA ASN A 521 30.78 15.69 46.79
C ASN A 521 32.09 14.94 47.12
N ARG A 522 32.62 14.15 46.18
CA ARG A 522 33.94 13.51 46.33
C ARG A 522 35.07 14.53 46.47
N GLN A 523 35.06 15.57 45.63
CA GLN A 523 36.08 16.62 45.67
C GLN A 523 36.04 17.38 47.00
N LEU A 524 34.85 17.72 47.48
CA LEU A 524 34.67 18.41 48.76
C LEU A 524 35.18 17.57 49.95
N ASN A 525 34.84 16.29 49.99
CA ASN A 525 35.30 15.38 51.05
C ASN A 525 36.83 15.18 51.04
N GLN A 526 37.49 15.23 49.89
CA GLN A 526 38.95 15.16 49.83
C GLN A 526 39.62 16.40 50.44
N GLN A 527 39.05 17.59 50.25
CA GLN A 527 39.58 18.83 50.83
C GLN A 527 39.40 18.90 52.36
N LEU A 528 38.33 18.33 52.90
CA LEU A 528 38.04 18.30 54.34
C LEU A 528 39.00 17.42 55.16
N ASN A 529 39.65 16.43 54.56
CA ASN A 529 40.46 15.42 55.25
C ASN A 529 41.98 15.73 55.30
N GLN A 530 42.41 16.89 54.80
CA GLN A 530 43.81 17.34 54.83
C GLN A 530 43.97 18.61 55.66
N HIS A 531 45.08 18.75 56.37
CA HIS A 531 45.37 19.97 57.14
C HIS A 531 45.60 21.15 56.19
N PRO A 532 44.96 22.32 56.40
CA PRO A 532 44.93 23.42 55.43
C PRO A 532 46.32 24.00 55.10
N SER A 533 47.28 23.96 56.03
CA SER A 533 48.62 24.53 55.79
C SER A 533 49.67 23.48 55.41
N THR A 534 49.74 22.36 56.14
CA THR A 534 50.76 21.31 55.93
C THR A 534 50.36 20.27 54.89
N LEU A 535 49.08 20.21 54.48
CA LEU A 535 48.53 19.19 53.57
C LEU A 535 48.72 17.73 54.03
N LEU A 536 49.14 17.53 55.27
CA LEU A 536 49.18 16.22 55.92
C LEU A 536 47.75 15.74 56.21
N PRO A 537 47.49 14.43 56.14
CA PRO A 537 46.18 13.90 56.54
C PRO A 537 45.91 14.25 58.00
N LEU A 538 44.69 14.72 58.28
CA LEU A 538 44.25 14.97 59.66
C LEU A 538 43.98 13.65 60.37
N PHE A 539 44.38 13.53 61.63
CA PHE A 539 44.06 12.36 62.45
C PHE A 539 42.61 12.42 62.96
N THR A 540 41.64 12.30 62.05
CA THR A 540 40.19 12.40 62.34
C THR A 540 39.62 11.09 62.90
N ASP A 541 38.44 11.15 63.51
CA ASP A 541 37.70 9.96 63.99
C ASP A 541 37.47 8.92 62.86
N GLN A 542 37.32 9.35 61.60
CA GLN A 542 37.20 8.44 60.45
C GLN A 542 38.50 7.68 60.17
N VAL A 543 39.65 8.35 60.25
CA VAL A 543 40.97 7.71 60.12
C VAL A 543 41.17 6.73 61.28
N GLN A 544 40.81 7.13 62.51
CA GLN A 544 40.87 6.26 63.69
C GLN A 544 40.00 5.01 63.53
N GLN A 545 38.76 5.15 63.05
CA GLN A 545 37.86 4.02 62.78
C GLN A 545 38.44 3.10 61.70
N SER A 546 38.99 3.66 60.62
CA SER A 546 39.65 2.87 59.56
C SER A 546 40.85 2.07 60.06
N LEU A 547 41.59 2.60 61.06
CA LEU A 547 42.70 1.91 61.72
C LEU A 547 42.19 0.77 62.62
N THR A 548 41.06 0.94 63.30
CA THR A 548 40.45 -0.12 64.15
C THR A 548 39.81 -1.27 63.37
N HIS A 549 39.32 -1.06 62.16
CA HIS A 549 38.55 -2.08 61.42
C HIS A 549 39.40 -3.15 60.71
N THR A 550 40.73 -3.00 60.66
CA THR A 550 41.64 -3.98 60.06
C THR A 550 42.28 -4.89 61.11
N ASN A 551 41.62 -6.01 61.44
CA ASN A 551 42.06 -7.02 62.44
C ASN A 551 43.39 -7.76 62.11
N GLN A 552 44.12 -7.36 61.06
CA GLN A 552 45.35 -8.02 60.59
C GLN A 552 46.45 -7.01 60.24
N ARG A 553 46.63 -5.97 61.06
CA ARG A 553 47.79 -5.09 60.93
C ARG A 553 48.98 -5.63 61.73
N PRO A 554 50.22 -5.53 61.22
CA PRO A 554 51.42 -5.82 62.01
C PRO A 554 51.49 -4.88 63.21
N ALA A 555 52.24 -5.24 64.25
CA ALA A 555 52.48 -4.33 65.36
C ALA A 555 53.09 -3.02 64.82
N GLU A 556 52.56 -1.89 65.26
CA GLU A 556 52.95 -0.54 64.86
C GLU A 556 53.60 0.17 66.06
N ILE A 557 54.27 1.29 65.80
CA ILE A 557 54.81 2.19 66.81
C ILE A 557 54.20 3.55 66.57
N PHE A 558 53.59 4.13 67.59
CA PHE A 558 53.06 5.48 67.54
C PHE A 558 54.12 6.39 68.15
N CYS A 559 54.65 7.27 67.32
CA CYS A 559 55.56 8.33 67.75
C CYS A 559 54.82 9.65 67.63
N LEU A 560 54.53 10.29 68.75
CA LEU A 560 53.98 11.64 68.79
C LEU A 560 55.13 12.63 68.97
N LEU A 561 55.29 13.53 68.00
CA LEU A 561 56.38 14.49 67.91
C LEU A 561 55.85 15.89 68.19
N THR A 562 56.57 16.64 69.01
CA THR A 562 56.44 18.11 69.06
C THR A 562 57.51 18.73 68.20
N VAL A 563 57.10 19.55 67.23
CA VAL A 563 57.98 20.29 66.31
C VAL A 563 57.81 21.79 66.59
N PRO A 564 58.64 22.39 67.46
CA PRO A 564 58.43 23.75 67.97
C PRO A 564 58.40 24.82 66.89
N PHE A 565 59.23 24.68 65.85
CA PHE A 565 59.30 25.68 64.81
C PHE A 565 57.96 25.91 64.09
N LEU A 566 57.04 24.93 64.07
CA LEU A 566 55.72 25.11 63.44
C LEU A 566 54.90 26.24 64.11
N ASN A 567 55.10 26.50 65.39
CA ASN A 567 54.50 27.67 66.06
C ASN A 567 55.38 28.93 65.92
N GLU A 568 56.70 28.78 65.96
CA GLU A 568 57.65 29.90 65.98
C GLU A 568 57.76 30.61 64.62
N ILE A 569 57.63 29.88 63.50
CA ILE A 569 57.75 30.44 62.14
C ILE A 569 56.75 31.56 61.85
N TYR A 570 55.58 31.54 62.48
CA TYR A 570 54.60 32.62 62.33
C TYR A 570 55.08 33.92 62.97
N GLN A 571 55.75 33.83 64.12
CA GLN A 571 56.32 34.96 64.83
C GLN A 571 57.60 35.46 64.13
N GLN A 572 58.37 34.56 63.53
CA GLN A 572 59.65 34.87 62.88
C GLN A 572 59.51 35.39 61.44
N PHE A 573 58.56 34.87 60.66
CA PHE A 573 58.48 35.11 59.20
C PHE A 573 57.15 35.69 58.71
N GLY A 574 56.14 35.81 59.58
CA GLY A 574 54.79 36.25 59.22
C GLY A 574 53.97 35.20 58.46
N VAL A 575 52.66 35.44 58.35
CA VAL A 575 51.64 34.43 57.96
C VAL A 575 51.91 33.77 56.60
N LEU A 576 52.14 34.56 55.54
CA LEU A 576 52.26 34.01 54.18
C LEU A 576 53.53 33.16 53.97
N LYS A 577 54.65 33.57 54.58
CA LYS A 577 55.91 32.83 54.48
C LYS A 577 55.88 31.60 55.39
N ALA A 578 55.31 31.70 56.59
CA ALA A 578 55.07 30.57 57.48
C ALA A 578 54.21 29.48 56.81
N GLN A 579 53.07 29.84 56.22
CA GLN A 579 52.22 28.87 55.50
C GLN A 579 52.94 28.17 54.34
N ARG A 580 53.81 28.90 53.61
CA ARG A 580 54.61 28.29 52.54
C ARG A 580 55.63 27.30 53.10
N ILE A 581 56.31 27.65 54.21
CA ILE A 581 57.24 26.76 54.91
C ILE A 581 56.53 25.53 55.48
N GLU A 582 55.34 25.68 56.09
CA GLU A 582 54.53 24.56 56.59
C GLU A 582 54.12 23.61 55.48
N LYS A 583 53.70 24.15 54.34
CA LYS A 583 53.33 23.36 53.16
C LYS A 583 54.53 22.60 52.60
N GLU A 584 55.67 23.27 52.47
CA GLU A 584 56.93 22.67 52.05
C GLU A 584 57.37 21.57 53.03
N PHE A 585 57.19 21.78 54.33
CA PHE A 585 57.50 20.79 55.37
C PHE A 585 56.61 19.56 55.28
N GLY A 586 55.29 19.74 55.16
CA GLY A 586 54.37 18.61 55.02
C GLY A 586 54.61 17.81 53.74
N MET A 587 54.87 18.48 52.61
CA MET A 587 55.28 17.83 51.36
C MET A 587 56.63 17.10 51.50
N PHE A 588 57.60 17.72 52.19
CA PHE A 588 58.90 17.13 52.47
C PHE A 588 58.77 15.83 53.27
N LEU A 589 57.90 15.81 54.29
CA LEU A 589 57.62 14.61 55.07
C LEU A 589 56.92 13.54 54.23
N GLN A 590 55.90 13.90 53.44
CA GLN A 590 55.17 12.95 52.58
C GLN A 590 56.07 12.29 51.52
N THR A 591 56.95 13.05 50.87
CA THR A 591 57.86 12.54 49.83
C THR A 591 58.95 11.60 50.36
N ARG A 592 59.28 11.69 51.66
CA ARG A 592 60.25 10.82 52.35
C ARG A 592 59.59 9.73 53.22
N GLN A 593 58.30 9.47 53.05
CA GLN A 593 57.61 8.33 53.67
C GLN A 593 57.95 7.04 52.93
N LYS A 594 58.37 6.00 53.67
CA LYS A 594 58.48 4.63 53.13
C LYS A 594 57.13 3.93 53.19
N THR A 595 56.96 2.84 52.45
CA THR A 595 55.76 1.99 52.52
C THR A 595 55.47 1.56 53.96
N GLY A 596 54.30 1.93 54.50
CA GLY A 596 53.90 1.64 55.89
C GLY A 596 54.20 2.76 56.91
N GLU A 597 54.91 3.82 56.52
CA GLU A 597 55.12 5.01 57.35
C GLU A 597 54.08 6.08 57.00
N THR A 598 53.40 6.64 58.00
CA THR A 598 52.42 7.72 57.77
C THR A 598 52.57 8.82 58.82
N PHE A 599 52.62 10.07 58.34
CA PHE A 599 52.55 11.25 59.21
C PHE A 599 51.12 11.80 59.19
N TYR A 600 50.55 12.00 60.36
CA TYR A 600 49.28 12.68 60.57
C TYR A 600 49.50 13.97 61.32
N GLN A 601 48.76 15.02 60.94
CA GLN A 601 48.67 16.23 61.75
C GLN A 601 47.64 15.99 62.86
N VAL A 602 48.06 16.15 64.12
CA VAL A 602 47.16 16.03 65.29
C VAL A 602 46.78 17.41 65.83
N LYS A 603 47.76 18.32 65.94
CA LYS A 603 47.61 19.75 66.27
C LYS A 603 48.67 20.54 65.51
N ASP A 604 48.58 21.88 65.50
CA ASP A 604 49.43 22.76 64.68
C ASP A 604 50.94 22.47 64.79
N ASN A 605 51.48 22.21 65.99
CA ASN A 605 52.89 21.87 66.22
C ASN A 605 53.15 20.40 66.59
N GLN A 606 52.16 19.53 66.43
CA GLN A 606 52.23 18.13 66.83
C GLN A 606 51.89 17.19 65.69
N LEU A 607 52.83 16.28 65.43
CA LEU A 607 52.71 15.28 64.38
C LEU A 607 52.68 13.89 65.01
N LEU A 608 51.75 13.06 64.55
CA LEU A 608 51.75 11.64 64.86
C LEU A 608 52.37 10.89 63.69
N PHE A 609 53.48 10.21 63.95
CA PHE A 609 54.13 9.32 63.03
C PHE A 609 53.80 7.87 63.42
N ILE A 610 53.21 7.13 62.49
CA ILE A 610 52.92 5.70 62.66
C ILE A 610 53.84 4.93 61.71
N CYS A 611 54.58 3.96 62.25
CA CYS A 611 55.42 3.06 61.47
C CYS A 611 55.29 1.61 61.95
N PRO A 612 55.57 0.61 61.11
CA PRO A 612 55.60 -0.78 61.53
C PRO A 612 56.72 -1.03 62.55
N ARG A 613 56.48 -1.93 63.50
CA ARG A 613 57.44 -2.38 64.51
C ARG A 613 58.39 -3.41 63.91
N GLU A 614 59.69 -3.11 63.91
CA GLU A 614 60.73 -4.04 63.45
C GLU A 614 61.07 -5.08 64.56
N PRO A 615 61.59 -6.28 64.20
CA PRO A 615 61.92 -7.34 65.17
C PRO A 615 62.99 -6.91 66.20
N GLU A 616 63.97 -6.11 65.78
CA GLU A 616 64.97 -5.48 66.64
C GLU A 616 64.54 -4.06 67.03
N HIS A 617 63.47 -3.96 67.82
CA HIS A 617 62.92 -2.68 68.26
C HIS A 617 63.93 -1.88 69.10
N ASN A 618 64.41 -0.75 68.56
CA ASN A 618 65.26 0.19 69.27
C ASN A 618 64.68 1.62 69.15
N PRO A 619 64.12 2.19 70.24
CA PRO A 619 63.49 3.50 70.20
C PRO A 619 64.46 4.63 69.87
N ALA A 620 65.76 4.50 70.21
CA ALA A 620 66.77 5.49 69.86
C ALA A 620 66.96 5.59 68.33
N LYS A 621 66.99 4.47 67.61
CA LYS A 621 67.12 4.48 66.13
C LYS A 621 65.93 5.17 65.46
N ILE A 622 64.72 4.99 65.99
CA ILE A 622 63.50 5.62 65.46
C ILE A 622 63.53 7.13 65.77
N ALA A 623 63.93 7.49 66.98
CA ALA A 623 64.10 8.87 67.40
C ALA A 623 65.13 9.59 66.51
N ASP A 624 66.32 9.03 66.33
CA ASP A 624 67.38 9.61 65.50
C ASP A 624 66.94 9.77 64.04
N LYS A 625 66.22 8.77 63.49
CA LYS A 625 65.69 8.83 62.12
C LYS A 625 64.66 9.95 61.95
N LEU A 626 63.78 10.14 62.94
CA LEU A 626 62.78 11.21 62.91
C LEU A 626 63.42 12.57 63.11
N ALA A 627 64.36 12.67 64.06
CA ALA A 627 65.14 13.87 64.31
C ALA A 627 65.93 14.30 63.08
N GLN A 628 66.64 13.37 62.43
CA GLN A 628 67.36 13.65 61.18
C GLN A 628 66.45 14.14 60.06
N LYS A 629 65.23 13.58 59.92
CA LYS A 629 64.25 14.06 58.93
C LYS A 629 63.82 15.51 59.23
N VAL A 630 63.57 15.83 60.51
CA VAL A 630 63.18 17.19 60.91
C VAL A 630 64.36 18.16 60.76
N ASP A 631 65.56 17.77 61.16
CA ASP A 631 66.80 18.54 61.07
C ASP A 631 67.20 18.85 59.62
N GLU A 632 67.07 17.88 58.70
CA GLU A 632 67.38 18.07 57.27
C GLU A 632 66.49 19.16 56.64
N PHE A 633 65.26 19.31 57.13
CA PHE A 633 64.39 20.39 56.71
C PHE A 633 64.69 21.69 57.46
N ALA A 634 64.78 21.62 58.80
CA ALA A 634 64.97 22.78 59.67
C ALA A 634 66.28 23.53 59.35
N SER A 635 67.37 22.81 59.07
CA SER A 635 68.68 23.38 58.72
C SER A 635 68.68 24.19 57.42
N LYS A 636 67.79 23.88 56.46
CA LYS A 636 67.66 24.66 55.21
C LYS A 636 66.98 26.02 55.42
N HIS A 637 66.27 26.18 56.54
CA HIS A 637 65.45 27.34 56.85
C HIS A 637 65.85 28.04 58.15
N ASP A 638 66.99 27.65 58.75
CA ASP A 638 67.49 28.16 60.04
C ASP A 638 66.45 28.08 61.17
N LEU A 639 65.77 26.92 61.26
CA LEU A 639 64.67 26.67 62.20
C LEU A 639 65.10 25.88 63.42
N ASN A 640 64.32 25.99 64.50
CA ASN A 640 64.52 25.27 65.74
C ASN A 640 64.44 23.73 65.55
N THR A 641 65.57 23.04 65.74
CA THR A 641 65.71 21.58 65.58
C THR A 641 65.30 20.77 66.81
N ARG A 642 64.95 21.44 67.92
CA ARG A 642 64.64 20.74 69.17
C ARG A 642 63.31 20.02 69.06
N ILE A 643 63.33 18.71 69.16
CA ILE A 643 62.10 17.90 69.15
C ILE A 643 61.97 17.06 70.41
N ALA A 644 60.72 16.86 70.83
CA ALA A 644 60.35 15.91 71.86
C ALA A 644 59.46 14.83 71.24
N MET A 645 59.74 13.57 71.58
CA MET A 645 59.06 12.41 71.01
C MET A 645 58.52 11.48 72.10
N GLY A 646 57.20 11.32 72.14
CA GLY A 646 56.54 10.29 72.92
C GLY A 646 56.29 9.05 72.08
N MET A 647 56.77 7.89 72.52
CA MET A 647 56.65 6.65 71.77
C MET A 647 55.86 5.60 72.55
N ILE A 648 55.01 4.87 71.84
CA ILE A 648 54.39 3.65 72.35
C ILE A 648 54.37 2.57 71.28
N GLY A 649 54.49 1.31 71.69
CA GLY A 649 54.12 0.19 70.83
C GLY A 649 52.60 0.05 70.75
N PHE A 650 52.08 -0.27 69.57
CA PHE A 650 50.67 -0.59 69.34
C PHE A 650 50.54 -1.98 68.68
N PRO A 651 49.75 -2.92 69.22
CA PRO A 651 48.96 -2.81 70.44
C PRO A 651 49.82 -2.62 71.70
N PHE A 652 49.40 -1.71 72.58
CA PHE A 652 50.12 -1.38 73.81
C PHE A 652 50.18 -2.54 74.81
N LEU A 653 49.16 -3.40 74.78
CA LEU A 653 49.07 -4.64 75.56
C LEU A 653 49.16 -5.85 74.61
N PRO A 654 50.33 -6.47 74.43
CA PRO A 654 50.52 -7.53 73.44
C PRO A 654 49.59 -8.74 73.63
N LYS A 655 49.27 -9.10 74.88
CA LYS A 655 48.38 -10.23 75.22
C LYS A 655 46.87 -9.90 75.14
N ALA A 656 46.52 -8.62 75.02
CA ALA A 656 45.14 -8.16 74.95
C ALA A 656 45.03 -6.99 73.95
N PRO A 657 45.26 -7.25 72.65
CA PRO A 657 45.46 -6.20 71.64
C PRO A 657 44.24 -5.29 71.42
N GLY A 658 43.03 -5.75 71.76
CA GLY A 658 41.80 -4.96 71.66
C GLY A 658 41.42 -4.15 72.90
N ALA A 659 42.19 -4.23 74.00
CA ALA A 659 41.84 -3.56 75.25
C ALA A 659 42.08 -2.02 75.21
N ILE A 660 43.00 -1.57 74.37
CA ILE A 660 43.33 -0.16 74.16
C ILE A 660 43.20 0.09 72.66
N ASP A 661 42.20 0.89 72.27
CA ASP A 661 42.02 1.30 70.89
C ASP A 661 43.06 2.35 70.47
N HIS A 662 43.06 2.71 69.17
CA HIS A 662 44.06 3.63 68.62
C HIS A 662 43.97 5.02 69.25
N LYS A 663 42.78 5.47 69.66
CA LYS A 663 42.56 6.78 70.31
C LYS A 663 43.20 6.79 71.70
N ARG A 664 42.92 5.77 72.50
CA ARG A 664 43.51 5.58 73.83
C ARG A 664 45.01 5.30 73.75
N GLY A 665 45.47 4.71 72.65
CA GLY A 665 46.89 4.60 72.31
C GLY A 665 47.55 5.96 72.09
N VAL A 666 46.94 6.85 71.31
CA VAL A 666 47.46 8.22 71.12
C VAL A 666 47.50 9.00 72.44
N ASP A 667 46.52 8.83 73.34
CA ASP A 667 46.56 9.43 74.68
C ASP A 667 47.77 8.95 75.51
N LEU A 668 48.14 7.66 75.41
CA LEU A 668 49.37 7.14 76.01
C LEU A 668 50.63 7.70 75.34
N ALA A 669 50.60 7.93 74.02
CA ALA A 669 51.70 8.60 73.31
C ALA A 669 51.85 10.07 73.75
N TYR A 670 50.75 10.76 74.05
CA TYR A 670 50.78 12.07 74.69
C TYR A 670 51.40 12.00 76.09
N LEU A 671 51.12 10.94 76.86
CA LEU A 671 51.69 10.78 78.21
C LEU A 671 53.20 10.55 78.10
N ALA A 672 53.61 9.73 77.13
CA ALA A 672 55.01 9.53 76.80
C ALA A 672 55.68 10.85 76.38
N LEU A 673 55.00 11.65 75.55
CA LEU A 673 55.49 12.95 75.07
C LEU A 673 55.66 13.96 76.21
N LEU A 674 54.74 14.01 77.17
CA LEU A 674 54.87 14.84 78.37
C LEU A 674 56.17 14.52 79.11
N GLY A 675 56.47 13.23 79.27
CA GLY A 675 57.71 12.79 79.89
C GLY A 675 58.94 13.20 79.06
N ALA A 676 58.90 13.04 77.74
CA ALA A 676 59.98 13.46 76.84
C ALA A 676 60.25 14.99 76.93
N GLN A 677 59.19 15.80 76.98
CA GLN A 677 59.31 17.26 77.10
C GLN A 677 59.99 17.69 78.41
N GLN A 678 59.73 17.01 79.53
CA GLN A 678 60.40 17.30 80.80
C GLN A 678 61.91 17.06 80.74
N LEU A 679 62.38 16.18 79.85
CA LEU A 679 63.80 15.87 79.65
C LEU A 679 64.52 16.90 78.75
N GLN A 680 63.81 17.85 78.11
CA GLN A 680 64.41 18.82 77.19
C GLN A 680 65.36 19.82 77.86
N VAL A 681 65.43 19.81 79.19
CA VAL A 681 66.41 20.59 79.96
C VAL A 681 67.84 20.06 79.75
N GLN A 682 68.00 18.76 79.45
CA GLN A 682 69.32 18.09 79.36
C GLN A 682 69.80 17.82 77.93
N HIS A 683 68.88 17.60 76.98
CA HIS A 683 69.19 17.24 75.59
C HIS A 683 68.32 18.00 74.61
N GLU A 684 68.89 18.38 73.45
CA GLU A 684 68.14 19.07 72.39
C GLU A 684 67.10 18.17 71.72
N GLN A 685 67.38 16.86 71.66
CA GLN A 685 66.48 15.85 71.13
C GLN A 685 66.14 14.87 72.25
N THR A 686 64.85 14.78 72.57
CA THR A 686 64.38 13.96 73.69
C THR A 686 63.36 12.96 73.21
N TRP A 687 63.47 11.74 73.72
CA TRP A 687 62.48 10.72 73.47
C TRP A 687 62.21 9.93 74.74
N LEU A 688 60.94 9.53 74.87
CA LEU A 688 60.50 8.66 75.93
C LEU A 688 59.53 7.65 75.36
N GLU A 689 59.80 6.38 75.60
CA GLU A 689 58.97 5.26 75.26
C GLU A 689 58.30 4.69 76.51
N LEU A 690 56.98 4.50 76.41
CA LEU A 690 56.21 3.71 77.37
C LEU A 690 55.94 2.32 76.79
N TYR A 691 56.24 1.29 77.58
CA TYR A 691 55.90 -0.08 77.23
C TYR A 691 55.37 -0.83 78.46
N ALA A 692 54.34 -1.64 78.24
CA ALA A 692 53.77 -2.49 79.27
C ALA A 692 54.65 -3.73 79.52
N ILE A 693 54.68 -4.23 80.75
CA ILE A 693 55.28 -5.55 81.05
C ILE A 693 54.42 -6.69 80.50
N ASP A 694 54.89 -7.94 80.55
CA ASP A 694 54.18 -9.08 79.92
C ASP A 694 52.88 -9.53 80.63
N CYS A 695 52.61 -9.10 81.86
CA CYS A 695 51.46 -9.57 82.66
C CYS A 695 50.59 -8.48 83.36
N PRO A 696 50.30 -7.31 82.79
CA PRO A 696 49.27 -6.43 83.32
C PRO A 696 47.87 -6.93 82.95
N GLN A 697 46.93 -6.88 83.89
CA GLN A 697 45.54 -7.21 83.61
C GLN A 697 44.91 -6.12 82.73
N ALA A 698 44.31 -6.50 81.60
CA ALA A 698 43.65 -5.56 80.69
C ALA A 698 42.56 -4.70 81.38
N ALA A 699 41.89 -5.26 82.40
CA ALA A 699 40.90 -4.56 83.23
C ALA A 699 41.48 -3.33 83.96
N PHE A 700 42.78 -3.30 84.26
CA PHE A 700 43.43 -2.14 84.88
C PHE A 700 43.35 -0.90 84.00
N PHE A 701 43.37 -1.07 82.69
CA PHE A 701 43.33 0.02 81.71
C PHE A 701 41.89 0.32 81.25
N ASN A 702 40.87 0.06 82.07
CA ASN A 702 39.48 0.40 81.77
C ASN A 702 39.08 1.71 82.48
N GLY A 703 38.88 2.80 81.74
CA GLY A 703 38.67 4.15 82.28
C GLY A 703 39.50 5.23 81.58
N ASP A 704 39.81 6.34 82.25
CA ASP A 704 40.68 7.38 81.70
C ASP A 704 42.12 6.84 81.55
N ILE A 705 42.53 6.59 80.29
CA ILE A 705 43.82 5.96 79.99
C ILE A 705 45.01 6.85 80.37
N TRP A 706 44.82 8.17 80.40
CA TRP A 706 45.85 9.11 80.82
C TRP A 706 46.21 8.92 82.29
N GLN A 707 45.20 8.96 83.16
CA GLN A 707 45.37 8.78 84.60
C GLN A 707 45.82 7.35 84.94
N LEU A 708 45.22 6.35 84.30
CA LEU A 708 45.58 4.95 84.51
C LEU A 708 47.00 4.66 84.01
N GLY A 709 47.45 5.30 82.92
CA GLY A 709 48.82 5.23 82.43
C GLY A 709 49.83 5.74 83.46
N GLN A 710 49.56 6.90 84.08
CA GLN A 710 50.40 7.44 85.17
C GLN A 710 50.44 6.50 86.38
N GLN A 711 49.29 5.97 86.80
CA GLN A 711 49.22 5.00 87.90
C GLN A 711 49.95 3.69 87.56
N ALA A 712 49.89 3.25 86.29
CA ALA A 712 50.60 2.06 85.83
C ALA A 712 52.11 2.26 85.89
N ILE A 713 52.61 3.46 85.55
CA ILE A 713 54.03 3.81 85.68
C ILE A 713 54.44 3.79 87.16
N ALA A 714 53.67 4.43 88.05
CA ALA A 714 53.94 4.46 89.48
C ALA A 714 53.94 3.05 90.13
N LYS A 715 53.06 2.16 89.65
CA LYS A 715 52.95 0.76 90.10
C LYS A 715 53.94 -0.20 89.40
N GLY A 716 54.77 0.29 88.48
CA GLY A 716 55.74 -0.52 87.73
C GLY A 716 55.14 -1.45 86.67
N LEU A 717 53.84 -1.31 86.36
CA LEU A 717 53.13 -2.06 85.32
C LEU A 717 53.46 -1.57 83.90
N VAL A 718 53.80 -0.28 83.77
CA VAL A 718 54.35 0.33 82.56
C VAL A 718 55.76 0.80 82.88
N LYS A 719 56.71 0.39 82.05
CA LYS A 719 58.10 0.80 82.16
C LYS A 719 58.38 1.97 81.23
N VAL A 720 59.31 2.81 81.70
CA VAL A 720 59.76 4.01 81.00
C VAL A 720 61.17 3.77 80.46
N ASN A 721 61.34 3.97 79.15
CA ASN A 721 62.63 4.00 78.47
C ASN A 721 62.86 5.39 77.88
N CYS A 722 64.01 6.02 78.11
CA CYS A 722 64.28 7.39 77.67
C CYS A 722 65.78 7.64 77.53
N ASN A 723 66.14 8.73 76.84
CA ASN A 723 67.53 9.16 76.65
C ASN A 723 68.06 10.16 77.71
N GLY A 724 67.24 10.58 78.68
CA GLY A 724 67.62 11.48 79.78
C GLY A 724 67.52 10.83 81.18
N ASP A 725 67.87 11.59 82.22
CA ASP A 725 67.82 11.10 83.61
C ASP A 725 66.37 10.88 84.07
N LYS A 726 66.06 9.64 84.48
CA LYS A 726 64.71 9.25 84.94
C LYS A 726 64.25 9.97 86.20
N THR A 727 65.18 10.52 87.00
CA THR A 727 64.86 11.24 88.24
C THR A 727 64.16 12.58 87.99
N LEU A 728 64.26 13.13 86.78
CA LEU A 728 63.63 14.39 86.37
C LEU A 728 62.16 14.24 85.96
N LEU A 729 61.66 13.00 85.85
CA LEU A 729 60.31 12.74 85.40
C LEU A 729 59.31 12.91 86.55
N SER A 730 58.43 13.89 86.41
CA SER A 730 57.28 14.12 87.28
C SER A 730 55.99 13.74 86.55
N TRP A 731 55.21 12.87 87.18
CA TRP A 731 53.91 12.45 86.67
C TRP A 731 52.84 13.15 87.52
N PRO A 732 52.29 14.30 87.08
CA PRO A 732 51.29 15.01 87.86
C PRO A 732 50.02 14.16 87.95
N LEU A 733 49.82 13.51 89.09
CA LEU A 733 48.56 12.89 89.46
C LEU A 733 47.56 14.01 89.72
N LEU A 734 46.67 14.25 88.77
CA LEU A 734 45.50 15.10 88.99
C LEU A 734 44.73 14.51 90.19
N GLN A 735 44.57 15.26 91.28
CA GLN A 735 43.63 14.89 92.33
C GLN A 735 42.25 14.80 91.68
N ALA A 736 41.63 13.61 91.75
CA ALA A 736 40.31 13.39 91.19
C ALA A 736 39.31 14.36 91.85
N SER A 737 38.79 15.31 91.09
CA SER A 737 37.56 16.01 91.45
C SER A 737 36.43 14.98 91.43
N HIS A 738 35.99 14.53 92.60
CA HIS A 738 34.77 13.73 92.72
C HIS A 738 33.57 14.53 92.19
N HIS A 739 33.11 14.21 90.98
CA HIS A 739 31.75 14.50 90.56
C HIS A 739 31.12 13.23 90.01
N HIS A 740 29.97 12.90 90.62
CA HIS A 740 29.09 11.76 90.32
C HIS A 740 28.45 11.84 88.94
#